data_AF-A0A7C0XVT4-F1
#
_entry.id   AF-A0A7C0XVT4-F1
#
_cell.length_a   1.000
_cell.length_b   1.000
_cell.length_c   1.000
_cell.angle_alpha   90.00
_cell.angle_beta   90.00
_cell.angle_gamma   90.00
#
_symmetry.space_group_name_H-M   'P 1'
#
loop_
_entity.id
_entity.type
_entity.pdbx_description
1 polymer ?
#
loop_
_entity_poly.entity_id
_entity_poly.type
_entity_poly.pdbx_seq_one_letter_code
_entity_poly.pdbx_strand_id
1 'polypeptide(L)'
;MKKKEFEKRHYIRISTVFPVEFYLLDKDGKKITPYLQGFTNNIGKGGLCLAVNDLWWGFWDRFTKESILCLVIEVPFRKNPILAKGRVVWKKREKLERFTHCRLGIEFTEISPSLKRALFRYAISKKLFPYVVSSVIAILILFSFLIWMREEKLLQKNRDLVAKYHSLLEESAKLRNQLAEETKLLTFVKDRKSKLEKELASLKDELSFWQAKYRQLFKQEMKVKEKEKIIQAFQNKMRRLKVQIESLEKENRFLKEKFKKEKDIKSKLSQEVKILEKEKTEYVKKVVKGMYEWITTRQDSNSGLVLSYEGDRELSRVAFTYDQALAVIVFTLFKDTSKARKVLDFYLNQIENRKSIYNSYYTNGEVFEYIISSGPNAWIGLASLNYVKLTNEKRYLKIAKAVGDFLLKMIDKEGGIRGGPNFHWYSTEHNLDCYAFFKMLGELTKNSYYFDVSQKIKKWIDTYAYTDKGVPVNRGKGDATIATDTYAWSITALGPQELISLKMNPEVILDFAVKNCRVTTHFKVKDKEVFVTGFDFAKVRNLPRGGVISCEWTAQMILAFEILSNYYQDKNPDKANYYWERANYYFDELQKMVINSPSPLGRANPTLPYASASFVDTGHGWRTPKGDKVGSLASTAYFLISYLGYNPLSGEFLTNSLKKAYEQRTNKAYTKAN
;
A
#
# COMPACT_ATOMS: atom_id res chain seq x y z
N MET A 1 42.03 71.66 35.35
CA MET A 1 42.56 70.54 36.15
C MET A 1 41.44 69.76 36.83
N LYS A 2 41.17 68.53 36.39
CA LYS A 2 40.81 67.36 37.23
C LYS A 2 40.78 66.13 36.33
N LYS A 3 41.80 65.27 36.48
CA LYS A 3 42.00 64.00 35.75
C LYS A 3 40.73 63.15 35.75
N LYS A 4 40.14 62.89 34.58
CA LYS A 4 39.28 61.73 34.34
C LYS A 4 40.18 60.49 34.18
N GLU A 5 40.69 59.98 35.30
CA GLU A 5 41.24 58.62 35.35
C GLU A 5 40.09 57.64 35.64
N PHE A 6 39.48 57.09 34.58
CA PHE A 6 38.77 55.81 34.65
C PHE A 6 38.78 55.17 33.26
N GLU A 7 39.89 54.53 32.89
CA GLU A 7 39.85 53.47 31.87
C GLU A 7 39.08 52.28 32.46
N LYS A 8 37.74 52.32 32.39
CA LYS A 8 36.94 51.11 32.55
C LYS A 8 37.11 50.29 31.27
N ARG A 9 38.12 49.41 31.24
CA ARG A 9 38.23 48.37 30.20
C ARG A 9 36.90 47.63 30.09
N HIS A 10 36.44 47.39 28.86
CA HIS A 10 35.25 46.57 28.61
C HIS A 10 35.60 45.10 28.88
N TYR A 11 35.28 44.62 30.07
CA TYR A 11 35.37 43.20 30.40
C TYR A 11 34.20 42.43 29.78
N ILE A 12 34.47 41.25 29.25
CA ILE A 12 33.45 40.26 28.94
C ILE A 12 33.13 39.52 30.24
N ARG A 13 31.94 39.79 30.79
CA ARG A 13 31.42 39.03 31.92
C ARG A 13 30.94 37.67 31.43
N ILE A 14 31.49 36.60 32.00
CA ILE A 14 31.10 35.22 31.72
C ILE A 14 30.31 34.63 32.90
N SER A 15 29.53 33.60 32.63
CA SER A 15 28.76 32.87 33.65
C SER A 15 29.64 31.94 34.52
N THR A 16 30.82 31.58 34.03
CA THR A 16 31.79 30.76 34.76
C THR A 16 32.71 31.64 35.62
N VAL A 17 32.97 31.22 36.86
CA VAL A 17 33.92 31.88 37.75
C VAL A 17 35.25 31.12 37.72
N PHE A 18 36.35 31.84 37.54
CA PHE A 18 37.71 31.31 37.56
C PHE A 18 38.34 31.62 38.91
N PRO A 19 38.79 30.62 39.67
CA PRO A 19 39.69 30.83 40.80
C PRO A 19 41.00 31.44 40.32
N VAL A 20 41.52 32.41 41.08
CA VAL A 20 42.80 33.04 40.81
C VAL A 20 43.59 33.12 42.11
N GLU A 21 44.72 32.44 42.16
CA GLU A 21 45.70 32.64 43.23
C GLU A 21 46.68 33.72 42.82
N PHE A 22 47.04 34.60 43.75
CA PHE A 22 47.92 35.72 43.43
C PHE A 22 48.77 36.18 44.61
N TYR A 23 49.89 36.83 44.31
CA TYR A 23 50.75 37.48 45.30
C TYR A 23 51.44 38.71 44.70
N LEU A 24 51.85 39.63 45.56
CA LEU A 24 52.51 40.89 45.19
C LEU A 24 54.03 40.70 45.03
N LEU A 25 54.60 41.36 44.04
CA LEU A 25 56.05 41.45 43.81
C LEU A 25 56.59 42.84 44.18
N ASP A 26 57.80 42.89 44.74
CA ASP A 26 58.57 44.12 44.93
C ASP A 26 59.23 44.58 43.62
N LYS A 27 59.84 45.77 43.63
CA LYS A 27 60.65 46.32 42.54
C LYS A 27 61.77 45.36 42.09
N ASP A 28 62.31 44.57 43.02
CA ASP A 28 63.33 43.54 42.75
C ASP A 28 62.74 42.16 42.37
N GLY A 29 61.43 42.06 42.16
CA GLY A 29 60.76 40.81 41.78
C GLY A 29 60.61 39.78 42.90
N LYS A 30 60.88 40.15 44.16
CA LYS A 30 60.68 39.27 45.33
C LYS A 30 59.21 39.29 45.79
N LYS A 31 58.71 38.13 46.24
CA LYS A 31 57.35 37.96 46.77
C LYS A 31 57.19 38.68 48.12
N ILE A 32 56.23 39.59 48.23
CA ILE A 32 55.97 40.40 49.44
C ILE A 32 54.76 39.91 50.26
N THR A 33 53.86 39.15 49.65
CA THR A 33 52.63 38.65 50.30
C THR A 33 52.55 37.13 50.24
N PRO A 34 51.85 36.43 51.16
CA PRO A 34 51.47 35.04 50.94
C PRO A 34 50.60 34.88 49.68
N TYR A 35 50.33 33.64 49.28
CA TYR A 35 49.33 33.39 48.24
C TYR A 35 47.96 33.82 48.77
N LEU A 36 47.32 34.71 48.03
CA LEU A 36 45.97 35.19 48.29
C LEU A 36 45.05 34.59 47.22
N GLN A 37 43.80 34.34 47.60
CA GLN A 37 42.81 33.76 46.70
C GLN A 37 41.79 34.82 46.31
N GLY A 38 41.46 34.83 45.03
CA GLY A 38 40.40 35.63 44.45
C GLY A 38 39.71 34.87 43.35
N PHE A 39 38.79 35.56 42.69
CA PHE A 39 38.03 34.99 41.58
C PHE A 39 37.81 36.02 40.49
N THR A 40 37.65 35.56 39.26
CA THR A 40 37.25 36.41 38.14
C THR A 40 36.16 35.75 37.31
N ASN A 41 35.20 36.55 36.88
CA ASN A 41 34.27 36.22 35.81
C ASN A 41 34.24 37.34 34.76
N ASN A 42 35.27 38.20 34.74
CA ASN A 42 35.33 39.42 33.96
C ASN A 42 36.69 39.49 33.26
N ILE A 43 36.71 39.15 31.97
CA ILE A 43 37.94 38.95 31.20
C ILE A 43 37.98 39.97 30.07
N GLY A 44 39.08 40.70 29.94
CA GLY A 44 39.35 41.63 28.84
C GLY A 44 40.41 41.09 27.88
N LYS A 45 40.56 41.72 26.72
CA LYS A 45 41.58 41.37 25.72
C LYS A 45 43.01 41.45 26.27
N GLY A 46 43.23 42.31 27.26
CA GLY A 46 44.53 42.62 27.85
C GLY A 46 44.68 42.33 29.34
N GLY A 47 43.68 41.74 29.99
CA GLY A 47 43.65 41.67 31.46
C GLY A 47 42.38 41.05 32.02
N LEU A 48 42.21 41.12 33.33
CA LEU A 48 41.01 40.63 34.04
C LEU A 48 40.64 41.55 35.20
N CYS A 49 39.40 41.45 35.66
CA CYS A 49 38.97 42.05 36.92
C CYS A 49 38.98 40.96 37.99
N LEU A 50 39.90 41.08 38.94
CA LEU A 50 40.05 40.18 40.06
C LEU A 50 39.17 40.67 41.21
N ALA A 51 38.33 39.79 41.73
CA ALA A 51 37.48 40.04 42.89
C ALA A 51 37.99 39.22 44.08
N VAL A 52 38.05 39.86 45.25
CA VAL A 52 38.52 39.26 46.50
C VAL A 52 37.55 39.66 47.61
N ASN A 53 37.14 38.70 48.44
CA ASN A 53 36.30 38.96 49.60
C ASN A 53 37.18 38.97 50.86
N ASP A 54 36.92 39.90 51.77
CA ASP A 54 37.57 40.00 53.09
C ASP A 54 39.10 39.88 53.05
N LEU A 55 39.69 40.69 52.18
CA LEU A 55 41.14 40.82 52.12
C LEU A 55 41.67 41.28 53.49
N TRP A 56 42.51 40.44 54.12
CA TRP A 56 42.99 40.61 55.49
C TRP A 56 43.58 42.01 55.73
N TRP A 57 43.29 42.56 56.91
CA TRP A 57 43.77 43.86 57.38
C TRP A 57 45.26 44.09 57.11
N GLY A 58 45.58 45.15 56.36
CA GLY A 58 46.95 45.53 56.00
C GLY A 58 47.41 45.14 54.58
N PHE A 59 46.74 44.21 53.87
CA PHE A 59 47.09 43.92 52.47
C PHE A 59 46.47 44.89 51.47
N TRP A 60 45.26 45.43 51.74
CA TRP A 60 44.58 46.37 50.83
C TRP A 60 45.41 47.62 50.51
N ASP A 61 46.12 48.13 51.50
CA ASP A 61 46.91 49.36 51.39
C ASP A 61 48.22 49.12 50.63
N ARG A 62 48.68 47.86 50.56
CA ARG A 62 49.86 47.44 49.79
C ARG A 62 49.60 47.32 48.28
N PHE A 63 48.35 47.25 47.85
CA PHE A 63 48.00 47.28 46.42
C PHE A 63 47.90 48.73 45.93
N THR A 64 48.99 49.31 45.46
CA THR A 64 49.01 50.63 44.81
C THR A 64 48.65 50.51 43.33
N LYS A 65 48.25 51.63 42.70
CA LYS A 65 48.28 51.71 41.23
C LYS A 65 49.74 51.45 40.81
N GLU A 66 49.94 50.59 39.82
CA GLU A 66 51.26 50.09 39.35
C GLU A 66 51.87 48.89 40.08
N SER A 67 51.25 48.40 41.16
CA SER A 67 51.64 47.14 41.81
C SER A 67 51.64 45.96 40.82
N ILE A 68 52.69 45.13 40.82
CA ILE A 68 52.81 43.94 39.97
C ILE A 68 52.39 42.69 40.76
N LEU A 69 51.45 41.95 40.20
CA LEU A 69 50.91 40.71 40.74
C LEU A 69 51.36 39.53 39.88
N CYS A 70 51.82 38.46 40.51
CA CYS A 70 51.83 37.14 39.91
C CYS A 70 50.44 36.52 40.06
N LEU A 71 49.89 35.98 38.98
CA LEU A 71 48.56 35.39 38.89
C LEU A 71 48.68 33.93 38.43
N VAL A 72 47.98 33.05 39.14
CA VAL A 72 47.75 31.64 38.77
C VAL A 72 46.25 31.51 38.52
N ILE A 73 45.85 31.52 37.25
CA ILE A 73 44.44 31.50 36.86
C ILE A 73 44.03 30.08 36.52
N GLU A 74 43.13 29.52 37.33
CA GLU A 74 42.54 28.20 37.10
C GLU A 74 41.39 28.31 36.09
N VAL A 75 41.59 27.73 34.91
CA VAL A 75 40.58 27.71 33.84
C VAL A 75 39.96 26.32 33.78
N PRO A 76 38.64 26.18 33.94
CA PRO A 76 37.98 24.89 33.86
C PRO A 76 38.31 24.11 32.58
N PHE A 77 38.48 22.79 32.70
CA PHE A 77 38.82 21.86 31.61
C PHE A 77 40.22 22.07 30.99
N ARG A 78 41.08 22.83 31.65
CA ARG A 78 42.50 22.97 31.30
C ARG A 78 43.34 22.20 32.32
N LYS A 79 44.29 21.38 31.84
CA LYS A 79 45.16 20.58 32.73
C LYS A 79 46.11 21.42 33.58
N ASN A 80 46.58 22.57 33.05
CA ASN A 80 47.56 23.42 33.70
C ASN A 80 47.02 24.86 33.86
N PRO A 81 47.22 25.52 35.01
CA PRO A 81 46.80 26.90 35.22
C PRO A 81 47.54 27.87 34.29
N ILE A 82 46.92 29.03 34.05
CA ILE A 82 47.56 30.11 33.31
C ILE A 82 48.36 30.96 34.28
N LEU A 83 49.68 30.91 34.14
CA LEU A 83 50.60 31.80 34.85
C LEU A 83 50.71 33.12 34.09
N ALA A 84 50.51 34.24 34.78
CA ALA A 84 50.63 35.57 34.23
C ALA A 84 51.15 36.56 35.28
N LYS A 85 51.90 37.57 34.87
CA LYS A 85 52.08 38.79 35.68
C LYS A 85 51.16 39.88 35.19
N GLY A 86 50.62 40.65 36.11
CA GLY A 86 49.77 41.78 35.76
C GLY A 86 49.91 42.95 36.71
N ARG A 87 49.77 44.14 36.14
CA ARG A 87 49.82 45.42 36.84
C ARG A 87 48.43 45.85 37.27
N VAL A 88 48.29 46.28 38.52
CA VAL A 88 47.03 46.87 39.02
C VAL A 88 46.85 48.26 38.40
N VAL A 89 45.79 48.41 37.60
CA VAL A 89 45.45 49.68 36.91
C VAL A 89 44.38 50.47 37.66
N TRP A 90 43.48 49.80 38.37
CA TRP A 90 42.51 50.42 39.27
C TRP A 90 42.11 49.48 40.40
N LYS A 91 41.68 50.03 41.52
CA LYS A 91 41.11 49.28 42.64
C LYS A 91 39.84 49.95 43.16
N LYS A 92 38.85 49.16 43.58
CA LYS A 92 37.61 49.62 44.22
C LYS A 92 37.30 48.74 45.42
N ARG A 93 37.01 49.36 46.56
CA ARG A 93 36.53 48.69 47.78
C ARG A 93 35.08 49.07 48.01
N GLU A 94 34.25 48.08 48.33
CA GLU A 94 32.83 48.24 48.59
C GLU A 94 32.46 47.40 49.81
N LYS A 95 31.90 48.03 50.84
CA LYS A 95 31.46 47.34 52.06
C LYS A 95 30.05 46.81 51.82
N LEU A 96 29.90 45.49 51.72
CA LEU A 96 28.61 44.82 51.64
C LEU A 96 28.18 44.39 53.05
N GLU A 97 26.90 44.03 53.24
CA GLU A 97 26.34 43.70 54.57
C GLU A 97 27.13 42.63 55.34
N ARG A 98 27.67 41.62 54.64
CA ARG A 98 28.35 40.47 55.26
C ARG A 98 29.87 40.47 55.12
N PHE A 99 30.43 41.17 54.13
CA PHE A 99 31.87 41.15 53.84
C PHE A 99 32.31 42.38 53.07
N THR A 100 33.60 42.66 53.08
CA THR A 100 34.20 43.68 52.23
C THR A 100 34.53 43.08 50.87
N HIS A 101 33.94 43.62 49.80
CA HIS A 101 34.22 43.21 48.44
C HIS A 101 35.26 44.13 47.77
N CYS A 102 36.39 43.56 47.40
CA CYS A 102 37.53 44.25 46.80
C CYS A 102 37.64 43.86 45.33
N ARG A 103 37.67 44.84 44.42
CA ARG A 103 37.87 44.61 42.97
C ARG A 103 39.14 45.29 42.49
N LEU A 104 39.97 44.53 41.78
CA LEU A 104 41.22 44.97 41.18
C LEU A 104 41.12 44.80 39.67
N GLY A 105 41.25 45.89 38.92
CA GLY A 105 41.49 45.84 37.49
C GLY A 105 42.96 45.54 37.24
N ILE A 106 43.25 44.46 36.53
CA ILE A 106 44.61 44.01 36.27
C ILE A 106 44.87 43.98 34.77
N GLU A 107 45.97 44.58 34.34
CA GLU A 107 46.51 44.49 33.00
C GLU A 107 47.65 43.46 32.95
N PHE A 108 47.60 42.49 32.04
CA PHE A 108 48.69 41.54 31.88
C PHE A 108 49.95 42.24 31.33
N THR A 109 51.05 42.16 32.07
CA THR A 109 52.38 42.64 31.68
C THR A 109 53.22 41.51 31.09
N GLU A 110 53.17 40.32 31.69
CA GLU A 110 53.85 39.11 31.18
C GLU A 110 52.86 37.95 31.11
N ILE A 111 52.52 37.52 29.90
CA ILE A 111 51.72 36.33 29.64
C ILE A 111 52.05 35.84 28.23
N SER A 112 52.11 34.53 28.04
CA SER A 112 52.28 33.98 26.69
C SER A 112 51.16 34.47 25.76
N PRO A 113 51.46 35.00 24.56
CA PRO A 113 50.46 35.46 23.60
C PRO A 113 49.46 34.38 23.18
N SER A 114 49.84 33.10 23.26
CA SER A 114 48.93 31.97 23.00
C SER A 114 47.88 31.83 24.11
N LEU A 115 48.31 31.90 25.38
CA LEU A 115 47.47 31.79 26.57
C LEU A 115 46.51 32.96 26.71
N LYS A 116 47.00 34.18 26.48
CA LYS A 116 46.20 35.40 26.47
C LYS A 116 45.06 35.32 25.44
N ARG A 117 45.37 34.88 24.21
CA ARG A 117 44.36 34.67 23.16
C ARG A 117 43.39 33.56 23.53
N ALA A 118 43.85 32.46 24.13
CA ALA A 118 42.98 31.36 24.54
C ALA A 118 41.98 31.79 25.63
N LEU A 119 42.45 32.50 26.66
CA LEU A 119 41.60 33.02 27.75
C LEU A 119 40.52 33.98 27.22
N PHE A 120 40.89 34.89 26.33
CA PHE A 120 39.94 35.83 25.73
C PHE A 120 38.96 35.15 24.75
N ARG A 121 39.43 34.17 23.95
CA ARG A 121 38.57 33.36 23.09
C ARG A 121 37.55 32.55 23.89
N TYR A 122 37.95 31.99 25.04
CA TYR A 122 37.04 31.31 25.95
C TYR A 122 35.94 32.26 26.44
N ALA A 123 36.32 33.49 26.83
CA ALA A 123 35.36 34.48 27.30
C ALA A 123 34.33 34.86 26.22
N ILE A 124 34.78 35.10 24.99
CA ILE A 124 33.92 35.35 23.83
C ILE A 124 33.00 34.15 23.57
N SER A 125 33.57 32.94 23.55
CA SER A 125 32.82 31.71 23.30
C SER A 125 31.69 31.53 24.32
N LYS A 126 31.95 31.71 25.62
CA LYS A 126 30.92 31.60 26.66
C LYS A 126 29.83 32.66 26.57
N LYS A 127 30.15 33.88 26.11
CA LYS A 127 29.16 34.93 25.87
C LYS A 127 28.26 34.62 24.66
N LEU A 128 28.84 34.07 23.60
CA LEU A 128 28.13 33.75 22.36
C LEU A 128 27.37 32.42 22.44
N PHE A 129 27.83 31.48 23.28
CA PHE A 129 27.30 30.12 23.36
C PHE A 129 25.77 30.03 23.52
N PRO A 130 25.11 30.80 24.42
CA PRO A 130 23.65 30.75 24.55
C PRO A 130 22.93 31.16 23.27
N TYR A 131 23.42 32.18 22.57
CA TYR A 131 22.81 32.64 21.31
C TYR A 131 22.97 31.61 20.20
N VAL A 132 24.16 30.99 20.08
CA VAL A 132 24.40 29.92 19.11
C VAL A 132 23.48 28.73 19.37
N VAL A 133 23.37 28.29 20.63
CA VAL A 133 22.47 27.18 21.00
C VAL A 133 21.01 27.53 20.69
N SER A 134 20.54 28.73 21.07
CA SER A 134 19.18 29.18 20.75
C SER A 134 18.92 29.25 19.25
N SER A 135 19.88 29.72 18.45
CA SER A 135 19.77 29.72 16.98
C SER A 135 19.69 28.30 16.41
N VAL A 136 20.50 27.36 16.90
CA VAL A 136 20.42 25.95 16.47
C VAL A 136 19.06 25.34 16.82
N ILE A 137 18.55 25.58 18.02
CA ILE A 137 17.22 25.11 18.43
C ILE A 137 16.13 25.73 17.53
N ALA A 138 16.19 27.03 17.25
CA ALA A 138 15.23 27.69 16.37
C ALA A 138 15.26 27.12 14.94
N ILE A 139 16.45 26.82 14.41
CA ILE A 139 16.62 26.17 13.10
C ILE A 139 16.01 24.76 13.12
N LEU A 140 16.23 23.97 14.18
CA LEU A 140 15.66 22.63 14.30
C LEU A 140 14.14 22.66 14.40
N ILE A 141 13.56 23.63 15.12
CA ILE A 141 12.11 23.85 15.18
C ILE A 141 11.57 24.22 13.81
N LEU A 142 12.19 25.19 13.12
CA LEU A 142 11.78 25.59 11.78
C LEU A 142 11.86 24.43 10.80
N PHE A 143 12.94 23.64 10.83
CA PHE A 143 13.11 22.47 9.99
C PHE A 143 12.07 21.39 10.27
N SER A 144 11.78 21.12 11.55
CA SER A 144 10.74 20.17 11.95
C SER A 144 9.34 20.64 11.50
N PHE A 145 9.06 21.94 11.59
CA PHE A 145 7.83 22.55 11.09
C PHE A 145 7.70 22.44 9.57
N LEU A 146 8.77 22.68 8.81
CA LEU A 146 8.79 22.49 7.35
C LEU A 146 8.55 21.03 6.95
N ILE A 147 9.14 20.07 7.67
CA ILE A 147 8.88 18.63 7.46
C ILE A 147 7.41 18.32 7.76
N TRP A 148 6.88 18.79 8.88
CA TRP A 148 5.50 18.57 9.26
C TRP A 148 4.51 19.14 8.22
N MET A 149 4.73 20.37 7.75
CA MET A 149 3.90 20.97 6.70
C MET A 149 3.94 20.17 5.39
N ARG A 150 5.13 19.67 5.01
CA ARG A 150 5.28 18.83 3.83
C ARG A 150 4.53 17.51 3.99
N GLU A 151 4.62 16.90 5.16
CA GLU A 151 3.93 15.64 5.47
C GLU A 151 2.41 15.83 5.45
N GLU A 152 1.88 16.86 6.10
CA GLU A 152 0.44 17.14 6.11
C GLU A 152 -0.11 17.40 4.70
N LYS A 153 0.63 18.15 3.87
CA LYS A 153 0.28 18.35 2.46
C LYS A 153 0.22 17.03 1.68
N LEU A 154 1.10 16.08 2.00
CA LEU A 154 1.15 14.77 1.37
C LEU A 154 -0.01 13.88 1.84
N LEU A 155 -0.33 13.90 3.14
CA LEU A 155 -1.50 13.24 3.72
C LEU A 155 -2.79 13.73 3.05
N GLN A 156 -2.95 15.04 2.91
CA GLN A 156 -4.13 15.65 2.29
C GLN A 156 -4.25 15.23 0.81
N LYS A 157 -3.14 15.28 0.06
CA LYS A 157 -3.11 14.82 -1.34
C LYS A 157 -3.54 13.36 -1.50
N ASN A 158 -3.12 12.47 -0.59
CA ASN A 158 -3.48 11.06 -0.63
C ASN A 158 -4.95 10.81 -0.23
N ARG A 159 -5.46 11.57 0.74
CA ARG A 159 -6.89 11.58 1.08
C ARG A 159 -7.76 12.04 -0.10
N ASP A 160 -7.33 13.09 -0.79
CA ASP A 160 -8.02 13.62 -1.97
C ASP A 160 -7.96 12.65 -3.15
N LEU A 161 -6.82 11.96 -3.33
CA LEU A 161 -6.66 10.92 -4.35
C LEU A 161 -7.72 9.84 -4.19
N VAL A 162 -7.85 9.27 -2.99
CA VAL A 162 -8.83 8.20 -2.72
C VAL A 162 -10.27 8.74 -2.79
N ALA A 163 -10.51 9.96 -2.33
CA ALA A 163 -11.84 10.58 -2.42
C ALA A 163 -12.31 10.75 -3.88
N LYS A 164 -11.46 11.34 -4.72
CA LYS A 164 -11.74 11.52 -6.16
C LYS A 164 -11.87 10.18 -6.86
N TYR A 165 -11.04 9.21 -6.49
CA TYR A 165 -11.10 7.87 -7.05
C TYR A 165 -12.46 7.20 -6.78
N HIS A 166 -12.98 7.25 -5.55
CA HIS A 166 -14.32 6.75 -5.23
C HIS A 166 -15.42 7.45 -6.00
N SER A 167 -15.35 8.79 -6.11
CA SER A 167 -16.31 9.56 -6.92
C SER A 167 -16.33 9.10 -8.38
N LEU A 168 -15.16 8.86 -8.97
CA LEU A 168 -15.03 8.37 -10.34
C LEU A 168 -15.57 6.94 -10.51
N LEU A 169 -15.41 6.07 -9.50
CA LEU A 169 -15.96 4.72 -9.51
C LEU A 169 -17.50 4.75 -9.47
N GLU A 170 -18.09 5.59 -8.61
CA GLU A 170 -19.54 5.78 -8.51
C GLU A 170 -20.13 6.32 -9.83
N GLU A 171 -19.52 7.36 -10.38
CA GLU A 171 -19.96 7.99 -11.63
C GLU A 171 -19.84 7.04 -12.83
N SER A 172 -18.74 6.28 -12.91
CA SER A 172 -18.52 5.26 -13.95
C SER A 172 -19.57 4.16 -13.86
N ALA A 173 -19.87 3.66 -12.66
CA ALA A 173 -20.92 2.66 -12.46
C ALA A 173 -22.30 3.18 -12.88
N LYS A 174 -22.65 4.42 -12.50
CA LYS A 174 -23.92 5.05 -12.87
C LYS A 174 -24.06 5.21 -14.38
N LEU A 175 -23.06 5.77 -15.06
CA LEU A 175 -23.09 5.98 -16.51
C LEU A 175 -23.13 4.65 -17.27
N ARG A 176 -22.40 3.62 -16.82
CA ARG A 176 -22.46 2.27 -17.42
C ARG A 176 -23.84 1.66 -17.29
N ASN A 177 -24.51 1.82 -16.14
CA ASN A 177 -25.88 1.35 -15.95
C ASN A 177 -26.86 2.08 -16.88
N GLN A 178 -26.76 3.40 -16.99
CA GLN A 178 -27.57 4.19 -17.93
C GLN A 178 -27.33 3.77 -19.38
N LEU A 179 -26.07 3.56 -19.78
CA LEU A 179 -25.72 3.09 -21.12
C LEU A 179 -26.28 1.68 -21.40
N ALA A 180 -26.31 0.80 -20.38
CA ALA A 180 -26.88 -0.53 -20.50
C ALA A 180 -28.41 -0.50 -20.65
N GLU A 181 -29.11 0.32 -19.87
CA GLU A 181 -30.55 0.55 -20.00
C GLU A 181 -30.90 1.13 -21.38
N GLU A 182 -30.16 2.14 -21.82
CA GLU A 182 -30.36 2.77 -23.13
C GLU A 182 -30.09 1.78 -24.27
N THR A 183 -29.09 0.91 -24.11
CA THR A 183 -28.80 -0.16 -25.07
C THR A 183 -29.93 -1.18 -25.15
N LYS A 184 -30.55 -1.56 -24.03
CA LYS A 184 -31.74 -2.42 -24.00
C LYS A 184 -32.92 -1.74 -24.69
N LEU A 185 -33.18 -0.46 -24.39
CA LEU A 185 -34.26 0.31 -25.00
C LEU A 185 -34.09 0.41 -26.52
N LEU A 186 -32.89 0.75 -27.00
CA LEU A 186 -32.60 0.84 -28.42
C LEU A 186 -32.80 -0.51 -29.13
N THR A 187 -32.44 -1.62 -28.48
CA THR A 187 -32.64 -2.97 -29.00
C THR A 187 -34.13 -3.29 -29.10
N PHE A 188 -34.91 -2.99 -28.06
CA PHE A 188 -36.37 -3.13 -28.08
C PHE A 188 -37.04 -2.31 -29.19
N VAL A 189 -36.67 -1.03 -29.33
CA VAL A 189 -37.21 -0.15 -30.40
C VAL A 189 -36.84 -0.69 -31.78
N LYS A 190 -35.62 -1.17 -31.97
CA LYS A 190 -35.16 -1.79 -33.22
C LYS A 190 -36.01 -3.02 -33.57
N ASP A 191 -36.27 -3.88 -32.60
CA ASP A 191 -37.04 -5.11 -32.81
C ASP A 191 -38.52 -4.81 -33.10
N ARG A 192 -39.14 -3.87 -32.38
CA ARG A 192 -40.52 -3.43 -32.64
C ARG A 192 -40.64 -2.81 -34.03
N LYS A 193 -39.70 -1.96 -34.42
CA LYS A 193 -39.65 -1.37 -35.77
C LYS A 193 -39.57 -2.47 -36.85
N SER A 194 -38.68 -3.45 -36.68
CA SER A 194 -38.54 -4.56 -37.64
C SER A 194 -39.81 -5.39 -37.77
N LYS A 195 -40.50 -5.68 -36.65
CA LYS A 195 -41.81 -6.37 -36.66
C LYS A 195 -42.88 -5.55 -37.38
N LEU A 196 -42.97 -4.25 -37.08
CA LEU A 196 -43.93 -3.35 -37.69
C LEU A 196 -43.72 -3.19 -39.21
N GLU A 197 -42.46 -3.14 -39.65
CA GLU A 197 -42.10 -3.08 -41.08
C GLU A 197 -42.53 -4.36 -41.82
N LYS A 198 -42.41 -5.54 -41.18
CA LYS A 198 -42.93 -6.81 -41.74
C LYS A 198 -44.45 -6.84 -41.79
N GLU A 199 -45.13 -6.37 -40.75
CA GLU A 199 -46.59 -6.30 -40.68
C GLU A 199 -47.16 -5.34 -41.75
N LEU A 200 -46.54 -4.18 -41.92
CA LEU A 200 -46.87 -3.23 -42.98
C LEU A 200 -46.68 -3.81 -44.37
N ALA A 201 -45.61 -4.57 -44.61
CA ALA A 201 -45.39 -5.25 -45.89
C ALA A 201 -46.51 -6.27 -46.16
N SER A 202 -46.83 -7.12 -45.19
CA SER A 202 -47.92 -8.11 -45.31
C SER A 202 -49.28 -7.47 -45.58
N LEU A 203 -49.62 -6.36 -44.90
CA LEU A 203 -50.90 -5.66 -45.11
C LEU A 203 -50.95 -4.97 -46.46
N LYS A 204 -49.83 -4.43 -46.95
CA LYS A 204 -49.73 -3.84 -48.29
C LYS A 204 -49.87 -4.91 -49.37
N ASP A 205 -49.28 -6.08 -49.17
CA ASP A 205 -49.46 -7.23 -50.05
C ASP A 205 -50.92 -7.70 -50.07
N GLU A 206 -51.57 -7.82 -48.89
CA GLU A 206 -53.00 -8.16 -48.80
C GLU A 206 -53.88 -7.12 -49.50
N LEU A 207 -53.60 -5.83 -49.31
CA LEU A 207 -54.32 -4.75 -50.00
C LEU A 207 -54.14 -4.86 -51.53
N SER A 208 -52.93 -5.14 -52.01
CA SER A 208 -52.64 -5.31 -53.44
C SER A 208 -53.38 -6.51 -54.04
N PHE A 209 -53.48 -7.61 -53.29
CA PHE A 209 -54.23 -8.81 -53.64
C PHE A 209 -55.72 -8.49 -53.81
N TRP A 210 -56.33 -7.82 -52.84
CA TRP A 210 -57.74 -7.42 -52.92
C TRP A 210 -58.00 -6.40 -54.06
N GLN A 211 -57.07 -5.48 -54.32
CA GLN A 211 -57.14 -4.57 -55.47
C GLN A 211 -57.07 -5.32 -56.82
N ALA A 212 -56.26 -6.37 -56.92
CA ALA A 212 -56.18 -7.22 -58.11
C ALA A 212 -57.48 -8.03 -58.30
N LYS A 213 -58.00 -8.63 -57.22
CA LYS A 213 -59.30 -9.34 -57.24
C LYS A 213 -60.46 -8.43 -57.61
N TYR A 214 -60.49 -7.21 -57.08
CA TYR A 214 -61.47 -6.19 -57.45
C TYR A 214 -61.42 -5.87 -58.95
N ARG A 215 -60.22 -5.70 -59.53
CA ARG A 215 -60.03 -5.46 -60.97
C ARG A 215 -60.44 -6.65 -61.84
N GLN A 216 -60.18 -7.88 -61.40
CA GLN A 216 -60.61 -9.09 -62.12
C GLN A 216 -62.14 -9.25 -62.13
N LEU A 217 -62.82 -8.84 -61.06
CA LEU A 217 -64.28 -8.95 -60.95
C LEU A 217 -65.03 -8.15 -62.04
N PHE A 218 -64.44 -7.05 -62.53
CA PHE A 218 -65.02 -6.27 -63.64
C PHE A 218 -65.01 -7.01 -64.97
N LYS A 219 -64.09 -7.97 -65.17
CA LYS A 219 -63.93 -8.74 -66.39
C LYS A 219 -64.81 -10.00 -66.44
N GLN A 220 -65.49 -10.36 -65.35
CA GLN A 220 -66.35 -11.54 -65.28
C GLN A 220 -67.83 -11.18 -65.53
N GLU A 221 -68.50 -11.99 -66.36
CA GLU A 221 -69.96 -11.97 -66.57
C GLU A 221 -70.67 -12.66 -65.40
N MET A 222 -71.55 -11.92 -64.72
CA MET A 222 -72.28 -12.34 -63.52
C MET A 222 -73.58 -11.56 -63.37
N LYS A 223 -74.56 -12.09 -62.61
CA LYS A 223 -75.80 -11.39 -62.26
C LYS A 223 -75.52 -10.12 -61.45
N VAL A 224 -76.16 -9.00 -61.82
CA VAL A 224 -75.91 -7.65 -61.29
C VAL A 224 -75.95 -7.59 -59.75
N LYS A 225 -77.00 -8.15 -59.13
CA LYS A 225 -77.19 -8.15 -57.67
C LYS A 225 -76.10 -8.89 -56.88
N GLU A 226 -75.57 -9.99 -57.42
CA GLU A 226 -74.48 -10.74 -56.77
C GLU A 226 -73.14 -10.01 -56.89
N LYS A 227 -72.90 -9.39 -58.05
CA LYS A 227 -71.71 -8.59 -58.33
C LYS A 227 -71.62 -7.37 -57.40
N GLU A 228 -72.72 -6.65 -57.17
CA GLU A 228 -72.79 -5.52 -56.23
C GLU A 228 -72.45 -5.93 -54.80
N LYS A 229 -72.98 -7.06 -54.31
CA LYS A 229 -72.73 -7.55 -52.95
C LYS A 229 -71.24 -7.87 -52.71
N ILE A 230 -70.58 -8.47 -53.70
CA ILE A 230 -69.15 -8.81 -53.66
C ILE A 230 -68.28 -7.54 -53.75
N ILE A 231 -68.67 -6.59 -54.61
CA ILE A 231 -68.02 -5.27 -54.72
C ILE A 231 -68.03 -4.56 -53.37
N GLN A 232 -69.17 -4.52 -52.69
CA GLN A 232 -69.33 -3.85 -51.40
C GLN A 232 -68.47 -4.51 -50.31
N ALA A 233 -68.39 -5.85 -50.32
CA ALA A 233 -67.52 -6.60 -49.40
C ALA A 233 -66.03 -6.30 -49.63
N PHE A 234 -65.57 -6.27 -50.88
CA PHE A 234 -64.18 -5.96 -51.23
C PHE A 234 -63.83 -4.51 -50.88
N GLN A 235 -64.72 -3.56 -51.17
CA GLN A 235 -64.54 -2.16 -50.81
C GLN A 235 -64.45 -1.97 -49.29
N ASN A 236 -65.29 -2.66 -48.51
CA ASN A 236 -65.23 -2.63 -47.05
C ASN A 236 -63.92 -3.23 -46.51
N LYS A 237 -63.48 -4.37 -47.05
CA LYS A 237 -62.21 -5.01 -46.66
C LYS A 237 -61.01 -4.12 -46.99
N MET A 238 -60.96 -3.55 -48.21
CA MET A 238 -59.92 -2.61 -48.62
C MET A 238 -59.92 -1.33 -47.78
N ARG A 239 -61.10 -0.79 -47.41
CA ARG A 239 -61.21 0.38 -46.53
C ARG A 239 -60.64 0.08 -45.13
N ARG A 240 -60.95 -1.07 -44.55
CA ARG A 240 -60.39 -1.51 -43.26
C ARG A 240 -58.86 -1.64 -43.33
N LEU A 241 -58.35 -2.30 -44.38
CA LEU A 241 -56.90 -2.45 -44.59
C LEU A 241 -56.19 -1.09 -44.74
N LYS A 242 -56.77 -0.14 -45.48
CA LYS A 242 -56.21 1.21 -45.61
C LYS A 242 -56.11 1.94 -44.28
N VAL A 243 -57.16 1.91 -43.45
CA VAL A 243 -57.15 2.54 -42.12
C VAL A 243 -56.08 1.92 -41.22
N GLN A 244 -55.94 0.58 -41.25
CA GLN A 244 -54.92 -0.13 -40.48
C GLN A 244 -53.51 0.22 -40.96
N ILE A 245 -53.27 0.26 -42.28
CA ILE A 245 -51.99 0.67 -42.86
C ILE A 245 -51.65 2.10 -42.46
N GLU A 246 -52.58 3.06 -42.57
CA GLU A 246 -52.34 4.46 -42.18
C GLU A 246 -51.98 4.59 -40.69
N SER A 247 -52.65 3.84 -39.82
CA SER A 247 -52.35 3.79 -38.38
C SER A 247 -50.94 3.26 -38.11
N LEU A 248 -50.58 2.13 -38.71
CA LEU A 248 -49.26 1.52 -38.55
C LEU A 248 -48.15 2.35 -39.22
N GLU A 249 -48.43 3.09 -40.30
CA GLU A 249 -47.48 4.03 -40.91
C GLU A 249 -47.19 5.23 -40.00
N LYS A 250 -48.19 5.72 -39.25
CA LYS A 250 -47.98 6.72 -38.21
C LYS A 250 -47.09 6.17 -37.09
N GLU A 251 -47.37 4.96 -36.61
CA GLU A 251 -46.52 4.29 -35.60
C GLU A 251 -45.08 4.10 -36.13
N ASN A 252 -44.91 3.70 -37.39
CA ASN A 252 -43.58 3.50 -37.98
C ASN A 252 -42.78 4.80 -38.06
N ARG A 253 -43.41 5.92 -38.44
CA ARG A 253 -42.77 7.24 -38.42
C ARG A 253 -42.30 7.60 -37.02
N PHE A 254 -43.18 7.44 -36.02
CA PHE A 254 -42.84 7.68 -34.62
C PHE A 254 -41.67 6.81 -34.14
N LEU A 255 -41.68 5.51 -34.43
CA LEU A 255 -40.60 4.59 -34.05
C LEU A 255 -39.27 4.92 -34.75
N LYS A 256 -39.31 5.39 -36.01
CA LYS A 256 -38.10 5.83 -36.74
C LYS A 256 -37.46 7.05 -36.08
N GLU A 257 -38.26 8.04 -35.70
CA GLU A 257 -37.78 9.22 -34.98
C GLU A 257 -37.25 8.87 -33.59
N LYS A 258 -37.99 8.05 -32.83
CA LYS A 258 -37.55 7.55 -31.53
C LYS A 258 -36.23 6.79 -31.64
N PHE A 259 -36.11 5.87 -32.60
CA PHE A 259 -34.86 5.13 -32.84
C PHE A 259 -33.67 6.05 -33.12
N LYS A 260 -33.86 7.11 -33.92
CA LYS A 260 -32.82 8.10 -34.19
C LYS A 260 -32.39 8.81 -32.90
N LYS A 261 -33.36 9.25 -32.10
CA LYS A 261 -33.12 9.92 -30.82
C LYS A 261 -32.37 9.04 -29.83
N GLU A 262 -32.83 7.80 -29.60
CA GLU A 262 -32.16 6.86 -28.68
C GLU A 262 -30.75 6.49 -29.17
N LYS A 263 -30.56 6.38 -30.50
CA LYS A 263 -29.23 6.15 -31.09
C LYS A 263 -28.26 7.31 -30.79
N ASP A 264 -28.73 8.55 -30.90
CA ASP A 264 -27.94 9.75 -30.60
C ASP A 264 -27.60 9.84 -29.11
N ILE A 265 -28.58 9.55 -28.23
CA ILE A 265 -28.38 9.50 -26.77
C ILE A 265 -27.34 8.43 -26.41
N LYS A 266 -27.50 7.19 -26.92
CA LYS A 266 -26.52 6.12 -26.73
C LYS A 266 -25.12 6.52 -27.20
N SER A 267 -25.01 7.22 -28.33
CA SER A 267 -23.71 7.68 -28.85
C SER A 267 -23.05 8.67 -27.90
N LYS A 268 -23.81 9.64 -27.37
CA LYS A 268 -23.31 10.62 -26.39
C LYS A 268 -22.90 9.96 -25.08
N LEU A 269 -23.75 9.11 -24.51
CA LEU A 269 -23.45 8.33 -23.30
C LEU A 269 -22.20 7.45 -23.50
N SER A 270 -22.05 6.82 -24.67
CA SER A 270 -20.86 6.02 -24.98
C SER A 270 -19.58 6.85 -25.04
N GLN A 271 -19.65 8.10 -25.51
CA GLN A 271 -18.53 9.03 -25.50
C GLN A 271 -18.18 9.47 -24.07
N GLU A 272 -19.17 9.83 -23.26
CA GLU A 272 -18.98 10.21 -21.86
C GLU A 272 -18.35 9.07 -21.04
N VAL A 273 -18.87 7.85 -21.18
CA VAL A 273 -18.28 6.65 -20.55
C VAL A 273 -16.83 6.48 -20.97
N LYS A 274 -16.48 6.66 -22.26
CA LYS A 274 -15.09 6.53 -22.72
C LYS A 274 -14.16 7.57 -22.09
N ILE A 275 -14.61 8.82 -21.95
CA ILE A 275 -13.83 9.90 -21.31
C ILE A 275 -13.60 9.56 -19.84
N LEU A 276 -14.66 9.16 -19.13
CA LEU A 276 -14.58 8.84 -17.71
C LEU A 276 -13.73 7.59 -17.45
N GLU A 277 -13.80 6.56 -18.30
CA GLU A 277 -12.93 5.38 -18.22
C GLU A 277 -11.44 5.73 -18.41
N LYS A 278 -11.16 6.72 -19.26
CA LYS A 278 -9.79 7.24 -19.44
C LYS A 278 -9.31 7.92 -18.16
N GLU A 279 -10.13 8.77 -17.57
CA GLU A 279 -9.79 9.42 -16.30
C GLU A 279 -9.61 8.41 -15.17
N LYS A 280 -10.56 7.48 -15.01
CA LYS A 280 -10.50 6.36 -14.07
C LYS A 280 -9.18 5.60 -14.21
N THR A 281 -8.76 5.30 -15.44
CA THR A 281 -7.50 4.59 -15.70
C THR A 281 -6.27 5.31 -15.13
N GLU A 282 -6.19 6.63 -15.27
CA GLU A 282 -5.09 7.41 -14.72
C GLU A 282 -5.10 7.45 -13.18
N TYR A 283 -6.29 7.45 -12.57
CA TYR A 283 -6.41 7.31 -11.12
C TYR A 283 -6.06 5.90 -10.63
N VAL A 284 -6.43 4.84 -11.34
CA VAL A 284 -6.03 3.46 -11.02
C VAL A 284 -4.51 3.36 -10.95
N LYS A 285 -3.77 3.93 -11.93
CA LYS A 285 -2.30 3.94 -11.90
C LYS A 285 -1.75 4.64 -10.66
N LYS A 286 -2.33 5.78 -10.25
CA LYS A 286 -1.95 6.51 -9.04
C LYS A 286 -2.27 5.71 -7.77
N VAL A 287 -3.41 5.03 -7.73
CA VAL A 287 -3.81 4.17 -6.61
C VAL A 287 -2.89 2.97 -6.47
N VAL A 288 -2.60 2.26 -7.57
CA VAL A 288 -1.63 1.16 -7.61
C VAL A 288 -0.26 1.62 -7.12
N LYS A 289 0.22 2.78 -7.58
CA LYS A 289 1.47 3.37 -7.09
C LYS A 289 1.41 3.67 -5.58
N GLY A 290 0.31 4.27 -5.11
CA GLY A 290 0.13 4.57 -3.69
C GLY A 290 0.06 3.32 -2.81
N MET A 291 -0.55 2.23 -3.29
CA MET A 291 -0.59 0.94 -2.60
C MET A 291 0.80 0.32 -2.50
N TYR A 292 1.58 0.39 -3.58
CA TYR A 292 2.98 -0.02 -3.53
C TYR A 292 3.78 0.83 -2.54
N GLU A 293 3.65 2.16 -2.61
CA GLU A 293 4.29 3.08 -1.67
C GLU A 293 3.90 2.75 -0.22
N TRP A 294 2.63 2.46 0.04
CA TRP A 294 2.15 2.01 1.34
C TRP A 294 2.89 0.76 1.84
N ILE A 295 3.07 -0.27 1.01
CA ILE A 295 3.90 -1.44 1.35
C ILE A 295 5.33 -1.04 1.67
N THR A 296 5.94 -0.18 0.86
CA THR A 296 7.35 0.20 1.04
C THR A 296 7.65 1.02 2.30
N THR A 297 6.71 1.86 2.78
CA THR A 297 6.94 2.75 3.94
C THR A 297 6.80 2.04 5.28
N ARG A 298 6.26 0.82 5.29
CA ARG A 298 6.02 0.00 6.50
C ARG A 298 7.01 -1.16 6.62
N GLN A 299 8.06 -1.12 5.82
CA GLN A 299 9.20 -2.02 5.95
C GLN A 299 10.13 -1.49 7.05
N ASP A 300 10.39 -2.31 8.06
CA ASP A 300 11.35 -2.01 9.11
C ASP A 300 12.77 -1.88 8.54
N SER A 301 13.52 -0.88 9.01
CA SER A 301 14.85 -0.60 8.47
C SER A 301 15.90 -1.64 8.86
N ASN A 302 15.71 -2.29 10.01
CA ASN A 302 16.69 -3.18 10.64
C ASN A 302 16.44 -4.63 10.23
N SER A 303 15.23 -5.14 10.47
CA SER A 303 14.90 -6.53 10.13
C SER A 303 14.56 -6.71 8.65
N GLY A 304 14.11 -5.64 7.98
CA GLY A 304 13.59 -5.73 6.62
C GLY A 304 12.15 -6.24 6.52
N LEU A 305 11.52 -6.65 7.62
CA LEU A 305 10.15 -7.16 7.65
C LEU A 305 9.12 -6.04 7.47
N VAL A 306 7.98 -6.36 6.86
CA VAL A 306 6.90 -5.43 6.55
C VAL A 306 5.72 -5.69 7.48
N LEU A 307 5.15 -4.61 8.04
CA LEU A 307 3.94 -4.69 8.87
C LEU A 307 2.76 -5.32 8.12
N SER A 308 2.20 -6.39 8.68
CA SER A 308 1.06 -7.12 8.12
C SER A 308 -0.25 -6.35 8.22
N TYR A 309 -0.55 -5.81 9.40
CA TYR A 309 -1.80 -5.11 9.68
C TYR A 309 -1.52 -3.73 10.27
N GLU A 310 -2.15 -2.72 9.69
CA GLU A 310 -2.03 -1.34 10.14
C GLU A 310 -3.38 -0.85 10.66
N GLY A 311 -3.47 -0.51 11.94
CA GLY A 311 -4.70 -0.01 12.58
C GLY A 311 -5.28 -0.93 13.65
N ASP A 312 -4.85 -2.19 13.69
CA ASP A 312 -5.14 -3.11 14.79
C ASP A 312 -4.08 -2.97 15.89
N ARG A 313 -4.51 -2.74 17.14
CA ARG A 313 -3.61 -2.54 18.29
C ARG A 313 -2.93 -3.85 18.72
N GLU A 314 -3.64 -4.97 18.65
CA GLU A 314 -3.13 -6.29 19.08
C GLU A 314 -2.14 -6.86 18.07
N LEU A 315 -2.33 -6.52 16.79
CA LEU A 315 -1.42 -6.89 15.71
C LEU A 315 -0.41 -5.78 15.40
N SER A 316 -0.21 -4.85 16.32
CA SER A 316 0.76 -3.77 16.15
C SER A 316 2.16 -4.36 16.01
N ARG A 317 2.88 -3.96 14.95
CA ARG A 317 4.22 -4.44 14.63
C ARG A 317 4.30 -5.94 14.30
N VAL A 318 3.19 -6.62 14.00
CA VAL A 318 3.24 -8.04 13.60
C VAL A 318 3.51 -8.17 12.09
N ALA A 319 4.35 -9.14 11.74
CA ALA A 319 4.78 -9.52 10.40
C ALA A 319 4.57 -11.03 10.21
N PHE A 320 3.45 -11.42 9.60
CA PHE A 320 3.15 -12.82 9.27
C PHE A 320 4.02 -13.29 8.11
N THR A 321 4.56 -14.51 8.22
CA THR A 321 5.50 -15.07 7.24
C THR A 321 4.90 -15.19 5.84
N TYR A 322 3.62 -15.55 5.75
CA TYR A 322 2.87 -15.53 4.50
C TYR A 322 2.87 -14.13 3.86
N ASP A 323 2.49 -13.10 4.61
CA ASP A 323 2.49 -11.72 4.12
C ASP A 323 3.89 -11.23 3.71
N GLN A 324 4.94 -11.70 4.39
CA GLN A 324 6.32 -11.38 4.02
C GLN A 324 6.70 -11.98 2.66
N ALA A 325 6.25 -13.20 2.38
CA ALA A 325 6.42 -13.83 1.07
C ALA A 325 5.74 -13.00 -0.03
N LEU A 326 4.51 -12.54 0.22
CA LEU A 326 3.79 -11.65 -0.70
C LEU A 326 4.50 -10.32 -0.89
N ALA A 327 5.04 -9.72 0.18
CA ALA A 327 5.81 -8.49 0.10
C ALA A 327 7.07 -8.65 -0.77
N VAL A 328 7.81 -9.76 -0.63
CA VAL A 328 8.96 -10.09 -1.48
C VAL A 328 8.55 -10.17 -2.95
N ILE A 329 7.46 -10.88 -3.25
CA ILE A 329 6.95 -11.00 -4.62
C ILE A 329 6.61 -9.61 -5.17
N VAL A 330 5.85 -8.81 -4.44
CA VAL A 330 5.48 -7.44 -4.85
C VAL A 330 6.72 -6.56 -5.07
N PHE A 331 7.68 -6.53 -4.14
CA PHE A 331 8.93 -5.77 -4.32
C PHE A 331 9.68 -6.21 -5.59
N THR A 332 9.73 -7.51 -5.86
CA THR A 332 10.37 -8.06 -7.06
C THR A 332 9.65 -7.63 -8.33
N LEU A 333 8.32 -7.69 -8.36
CA LEU A 333 7.50 -7.28 -9.50
C LEU A 333 7.63 -5.78 -9.82
N PHE A 334 7.79 -4.96 -8.78
CA PHE A 334 8.06 -3.52 -8.91
C PHE A 334 9.55 -3.18 -9.12
N LYS A 335 10.41 -4.20 -9.29
CA LYS A 335 11.86 -4.08 -9.50
C LYS A 335 12.63 -3.42 -8.35
N ASP A 336 12.06 -3.38 -7.15
CA ASP A 336 12.73 -2.91 -5.94
C ASP A 336 13.42 -4.08 -5.23
N THR A 337 14.44 -4.61 -5.90
CA THR A 337 15.18 -5.79 -5.43
C THR A 337 15.84 -5.54 -4.08
N SER A 338 16.23 -4.30 -3.77
CA SER A 338 16.79 -3.93 -2.47
C SER A 338 15.83 -4.26 -1.32
N LYS A 339 14.56 -3.90 -1.44
CA LYS A 339 13.55 -4.20 -0.41
C LYS A 339 13.25 -5.69 -0.31
N ALA A 340 13.14 -6.38 -1.44
CA ALA A 340 12.95 -7.83 -1.46
C ALA A 340 14.10 -8.56 -0.74
N ARG A 341 15.34 -8.16 -1.01
CA ARG A 341 16.54 -8.74 -0.38
C ARG A 341 16.54 -8.60 1.12
N LYS A 342 16.11 -7.46 1.68
CA LYS A 342 16.07 -7.29 3.14
C LYS A 342 15.18 -8.33 3.83
N VAL A 343 13.99 -8.58 3.28
CA VAL A 343 13.09 -9.62 3.82
C VAL A 343 13.73 -11.01 3.66
N LEU A 344 14.27 -11.32 2.47
CA LEU A 344 14.89 -12.62 2.22
C LEU A 344 16.17 -12.84 3.06
N ASP A 345 16.96 -11.80 3.29
CA ASP A 345 18.15 -11.83 4.14
C ASP A 345 17.79 -12.16 5.59
N PHE A 346 16.65 -11.67 6.09
CA PHE A 346 16.13 -12.06 7.41
C PHE A 346 15.90 -13.57 7.49
N TYR A 347 15.16 -14.16 6.54
CA TYR A 347 14.87 -15.59 6.55
C TYR A 347 16.11 -16.45 6.25
N LEU A 348 17.01 -15.98 5.37
CA LEU A 348 18.29 -16.63 5.13
C LEU A 348 19.12 -16.68 6.41
N ASN A 349 19.16 -15.60 7.18
CA ASN A 349 19.84 -15.56 8.47
C ASN A 349 19.19 -16.51 9.50
N GLN A 350 17.86 -16.68 9.52
CA GLN A 350 17.23 -17.70 10.36
C GLN A 350 17.74 -19.10 10.00
N ILE A 351 17.76 -19.43 8.70
CA ILE A 351 18.20 -20.73 8.18
C ILE A 351 19.68 -20.98 8.47
N GLU A 352 20.56 -20.00 8.20
CA GLU A 352 22.01 -20.14 8.42
C GLU A 352 22.35 -20.31 9.92
N ASN A 353 21.52 -19.75 10.81
CA ASN A 353 21.61 -19.97 12.26
C ASN A 353 20.83 -21.19 12.75
N ARG A 354 20.38 -22.08 11.85
CA ARG A 354 19.62 -23.31 12.15
C ARG A 354 18.32 -23.08 12.94
N LYS A 355 17.71 -21.90 12.78
CA LYS A 355 16.40 -21.57 13.36
C LYS A 355 15.28 -22.01 12.42
N SER A 356 14.16 -22.41 13.00
CA SER A 356 12.94 -22.70 12.24
C SER A 356 12.31 -21.41 11.72
N ILE A 357 11.57 -21.51 10.62
CA ILE A 357 10.73 -20.42 10.14
C ILE A 357 9.36 -20.52 10.83
N TYR A 358 9.11 -19.58 11.72
CA TYR A 358 7.87 -19.46 12.48
C TYR A 358 6.76 -18.76 11.69
N ASN A 359 5.51 -18.88 12.17
CA ASN A 359 4.32 -18.36 11.51
C ASN A 359 4.34 -16.83 11.42
N SER A 360 4.85 -16.16 12.46
CA SER A 360 4.93 -14.70 12.48
C SER A 360 6.01 -14.18 13.42
N TYR A 361 6.45 -12.97 13.11
CA TYR A 361 7.46 -12.22 13.83
C TYR A 361 6.92 -10.84 14.18
N TYR A 362 7.57 -10.15 15.10
CA TYR A 362 7.47 -8.71 15.19
C TYR A 362 8.35 -8.06 14.10
N THR A 363 8.04 -6.82 13.71
CA THR A 363 8.80 -6.09 12.70
C THR A 363 10.25 -5.81 13.13
N ASN A 364 10.60 -5.95 14.41
CA ASN A 364 11.99 -5.89 14.88
C ASN A 364 12.75 -7.22 14.70
N GLY A 365 12.08 -8.29 14.27
CA GLY A 365 12.64 -9.63 14.03
C GLY A 365 12.48 -10.63 15.18
N GLU A 366 11.91 -10.24 16.32
CA GLU A 366 11.56 -11.16 17.41
C GLU A 366 10.39 -12.08 17.00
N VAL A 367 10.31 -13.28 17.57
CA VAL A 367 9.22 -14.22 17.24
C VAL A 367 7.94 -13.78 17.93
N PHE A 368 6.85 -13.63 17.17
CA PHE A 368 5.52 -13.35 17.73
C PHE A 368 4.76 -14.64 17.99
N GLU A 369 4.80 -15.58 17.04
CA GLU A 369 4.07 -16.85 17.14
C GLU A 369 4.97 -18.02 16.71
N TYR A 370 5.24 -18.93 17.65
CA TYR A 370 6.16 -20.05 17.47
C TYR A 370 5.58 -21.24 16.66
N ILE A 371 4.38 -21.11 16.11
CA ILE A 371 3.79 -22.15 15.27
C ILE A 371 4.63 -22.31 14.00
N ILE A 372 4.90 -23.55 13.60
CA ILE A 372 5.59 -23.88 12.35
C ILE A 372 4.59 -24.58 11.45
N SER A 373 4.28 -23.96 10.31
CA SER A 373 3.27 -24.46 9.37
C SER A 373 3.84 -24.61 7.97
N SER A 374 3.40 -25.65 7.26
CA SER A 374 3.85 -25.99 5.90
C SER A 374 3.49 -24.93 4.87
N GLY A 375 2.27 -24.36 4.92
CA GLY A 375 1.83 -23.31 4.00
C GLY A 375 2.73 -22.05 4.01
N PRO A 376 2.85 -21.34 5.13
CA PRO A 376 3.73 -20.16 5.23
C PRO A 376 5.19 -20.45 4.86
N ASN A 377 5.70 -21.65 5.19
CA ASN A 377 7.03 -22.09 4.76
C ASN A 377 7.11 -22.31 3.24
N ALA A 378 6.11 -22.96 2.63
CA ALA A 378 6.05 -23.09 1.18
C ALA A 378 6.02 -21.72 0.49
N TRP A 379 5.27 -20.75 1.05
CA TRP A 379 5.19 -19.38 0.54
C TRP A 379 6.51 -18.62 0.61
N ILE A 380 7.28 -18.68 1.71
CA ILE A 380 8.59 -18.02 1.72
C ILE A 380 9.59 -18.70 0.77
N GLY A 381 9.46 -20.02 0.59
CA GLY A 381 10.14 -20.78 -0.45
C GLY A 381 9.78 -20.28 -1.86
N LEU A 382 8.49 -20.18 -2.17
CA LEU A 382 7.96 -19.64 -3.43
C LEU A 382 8.44 -18.21 -3.66
N ALA A 383 8.40 -17.34 -2.66
CA ALA A 383 8.90 -15.97 -2.78
C ALA A 383 10.38 -15.93 -3.17
N SER A 384 11.20 -16.79 -2.57
CA SER A 384 12.62 -16.92 -2.94
C SER A 384 12.82 -17.44 -4.37
N LEU A 385 11.99 -18.38 -4.83
CA LEU A 385 12.05 -18.91 -6.19
C LEU A 385 11.57 -17.88 -7.23
N ASN A 386 10.48 -17.17 -6.95
CA ASN A 386 10.00 -16.06 -7.76
C ASN A 386 11.08 -14.96 -7.88
N TYR A 387 11.74 -14.61 -6.77
CA TYR A 387 12.86 -13.67 -6.77
C TYR A 387 14.00 -14.16 -7.68
N VAL A 388 14.43 -15.43 -7.53
CA VAL A 388 15.49 -16.02 -8.36
C VAL A 388 15.08 -16.05 -9.85
N LYS A 389 13.84 -16.44 -10.18
CA LYS A 389 13.31 -16.52 -11.55
C LYS A 389 13.31 -15.15 -12.23
N LEU A 390 12.94 -14.09 -11.51
CA LEU A 390 12.81 -12.74 -12.06
C LEU A 390 14.12 -11.93 -12.06
N THR A 391 15.05 -12.22 -11.15
CA THR A 391 16.30 -11.44 -11.00
C THR A 391 17.56 -12.18 -11.44
N ASN A 392 17.49 -13.50 -11.61
CA ASN A 392 18.62 -14.41 -11.77
C ASN A 392 19.62 -14.45 -10.60
N GLU A 393 19.33 -13.80 -9.46
CA GLU A 393 20.20 -13.83 -8.27
C GLU A 393 19.98 -15.10 -7.45
N LYS A 394 20.89 -16.08 -7.61
CA LYS A 394 20.75 -17.43 -7.03
C LYS A 394 21.01 -17.52 -5.53
N ARG A 395 21.44 -16.45 -4.85
CA ARG A 395 21.77 -16.45 -3.41
C ARG A 395 20.63 -17.02 -2.57
N TYR A 396 19.40 -16.65 -2.90
CA TYR A 396 18.20 -17.04 -2.14
C TYR A 396 17.65 -18.41 -2.49
N LEU A 397 18.25 -19.12 -3.46
CA LEU A 397 17.94 -20.53 -3.70
C LEU A 397 18.26 -21.40 -2.47
N LYS A 398 19.16 -20.95 -1.58
CA LYS A 398 19.40 -21.57 -0.27
C LYS A 398 18.13 -21.62 0.59
N ILE A 399 17.30 -20.57 0.56
CA ILE A 399 16.03 -20.52 1.29
C ILE A 399 15.10 -21.60 0.75
N ALA A 400 14.91 -21.64 -0.58
CA ALA A 400 14.08 -22.65 -1.21
C ALA A 400 14.55 -24.07 -0.87
N LYS A 401 15.86 -24.37 -0.93
CA LYS A 401 16.36 -25.70 -0.57
C LYS A 401 16.05 -26.08 0.88
N ALA A 402 16.28 -25.17 1.83
CA ALA A 402 15.98 -25.43 3.25
C ALA A 402 14.47 -25.61 3.51
N VAL A 403 13.62 -24.83 2.84
CA VAL A 403 12.17 -25.03 2.86
C VAL A 403 11.80 -26.39 2.26
N GLY A 404 12.41 -26.79 1.15
CA GLY A 404 12.22 -28.10 0.55
C GLY A 404 12.57 -29.23 1.51
N ASP A 405 13.72 -29.15 2.18
CA ASP A 405 14.15 -30.13 3.18
C ASP A 405 13.18 -30.21 4.37
N PHE A 406 12.60 -29.08 4.78
CA PHE A 406 11.56 -29.05 5.81
C PHE A 406 10.27 -29.72 5.33
N LEU A 407 9.76 -29.34 4.16
CA LEU A 407 8.50 -29.87 3.61
C LEU A 407 8.60 -31.37 3.29
N LEU A 408 9.76 -31.86 2.88
CA LEU A 408 10.02 -33.29 2.67
C LEU A 408 9.89 -34.11 3.97
N LYS A 409 10.12 -33.52 5.14
CA LYS A 409 9.86 -34.21 6.42
C LYS A 409 8.37 -34.27 6.77
N MET A 410 7.57 -33.40 6.16
CA MET A 410 6.13 -33.29 6.39
C MET A 410 5.32 -34.21 5.47
N ILE A 411 5.93 -34.73 4.40
CA ILE A 411 5.28 -35.65 3.46
C ILE A 411 5.00 -37.00 4.11
N ASP A 412 3.79 -37.52 3.92
CA ASP A 412 3.42 -38.87 4.32
C ASP A 412 3.71 -39.90 3.21
N LYS A 413 3.44 -41.17 3.51
CA LYS A 413 3.62 -42.28 2.55
C LYS A 413 2.71 -42.21 1.32
N GLU A 414 1.61 -41.46 1.39
CA GLU A 414 0.62 -41.28 0.32
C GLU A 414 0.92 -40.04 -0.53
N GLY A 415 1.92 -39.23 -0.14
CA GLY A 415 2.34 -38.02 -0.84
C GLY A 415 1.75 -36.72 -0.26
N GLY A 416 0.96 -36.80 0.81
CA GLY A 416 0.32 -35.64 1.42
C GLY A 416 1.24 -34.89 2.36
N ILE A 417 1.22 -33.57 2.30
CA ILE A 417 1.97 -32.69 3.21
C ILE A 417 1.07 -32.34 4.40
N ARG A 418 1.54 -32.68 5.60
CA ARG A 418 0.86 -32.31 6.86
C ARG A 418 0.93 -30.81 7.11
N GLY A 419 0.01 -30.30 7.93
CA GLY A 419 -0.05 -28.89 8.31
C GLY A 419 1.25 -28.32 8.89
N GLY A 420 2.08 -29.16 9.51
CA GLY A 420 3.35 -28.85 10.16
C GLY A 420 3.78 -29.99 11.09
N PRO A 421 4.90 -29.86 11.81
CA PRO A 421 5.47 -30.97 12.60
C PRO A 421 4.53 -31.47 13.70
N ASN A 422 3.75 -30.56 14.31
CA ASN A 422 2.84 -30.84 15.40
C ASN A 422 1.38 -31.02 14.94
N PHE A 423 1.15 -31.12 13.64
CA PHE A 423 -0.19 -31.23 13.06
C PHE A 423 -0.38 -32.57 12.36
N HIS A 424 -1.55 -33.17 12.58
CA HIS A 424 -1.98 -34.41 11.93
C HIS A 424 -2.97 -34.18 10.78
N TRP A 425 -3.47 -32.96 10.62
CA TRP A 425 -4.38 -32.59 9.56
C TRP A 425 -3.64 -32.26 8.25
N TYR A 426 -4.38 -32.32 7.15
CA TYR A 426 -3.90 -32.00 5.80
C TYR A 426 -4.82 -30.94 5.19
N SER A 427 -4.24 -29.86 4.66
CA SER A 427 -4.97 -28.80 3.94
C SER A 427 -4.72 -28.92 2.44
N THR A 428 -5.78 -28.82 1.65
CA THR A 428 -5.70 -28.76 0.18
C THR A 428 -4.91 -27.54 -0.28
N GLU A 429 -5.12 -26.38 0.33
CA GLU A 429 -4.37 -25.15 0.03
C GLU A 429 -2.87 -25.34 0.26
N HIS A 430 -2.47 -25.85 1.43
CA HIS A 430 -1.06 -26.10 1.75
C HIS A 430 -0.42 -27.10 0.77
N ASN A 431 -1.17 -28.12 0.33
CA ASN A 431 -0.68 -29.09 -0.64
C ASN A 431 -0.55 -28.49 -2.04
N LEU A 432 -1.46 -27.60 -2.45
CA LEU A 432 -1.35 -26.83 -3.69
C LEU A 432 -0.14 -25.89 -3.67
N ASP A 433 0.12 -25.22 -2.54
CA ASP A 433 1.33 -24.42 -2.33
C ASP A 433 2.61 -25.27 -2.49
N CYS A 434 2.65 -26.42 -1.83
CA CYS A 434 3.80 -27.32 -1.86
C CYS A 434 4.01 -27.92 -3.25
N TYR A 435 2.94 -28.28 -3.95
CA TYR A 435 2.99 -28.74 -5.34
C TYR A 435 3.65 -27.68 -6.23
N ALA A 436 3.15 -26.44 -6.19
CA ALA A 436 3.69 -25.32 -6.95
C ALA A 436 5.15 -25.04 -6.59
N PHE A 437 5.47 -25.05 -5.30
CA PHE A 437 6.82 -24.85 -4.78
C PHE A 437 7.80 -25.90 -5.33
N PHE A 438 7.50 -27.19 -5.20
CA PHE A 438 8.41 -28.25 -5.65
C PHE A 438 8.53 -28.30 -7.17
N LYS A 439 7.46 -28.01 -7.91
CA LYS A 439 7.51 -27.87 -9.36
C LYS A 439 8.46 -26.74 -9.77
N MET A 440 8.29 -25.54 -9.22
CA MET A 440 9.15 -24.38 -9.53
C MET A 440 10.60 -24.59 -9.07
N LEU A 441 10.80 -25.25 -7.93
CA LEU A 441 12.14 -25.62 -7.45
C LEU A 441 12.81 -26.60 -8.42
N GLY A 442 12.08 -27.62 -8.90
CA GLY A 442 12.54 -28.55 -9.93
C GLY A 442 12.95 -27.84 -11.21
N GLU A 443 12.12 -26.91 -11.71
CA GLU A 443 12.39 -26.11 -12.91
C GLU A 443 13.68 -25.30 -12.79
N LEU A 444 13.85 -24.55 -11.69
CA LEU A 444 15.01 -23.67 -11.50
C LEU A 444 16.29 -24.42 -11.17
N THR A 445 16.20 -25.58 -10.53
CA THR A 445 17.37 -26.41 -10.19
C THR A 445 17.70 -27.47 -11.22
N LYS A 446 16.80 -27.74 -12.17
CA LYS A 446 16.85 -28.87 -13.11
C LYS A 446 17.02 -30.23 -12.41
N ASN A 447 16.46 -30.38 -11.21
CA ASN A 447 16.54 -31.62 -10.43
C ASN A 447 15.23 -32.41 -10.53
N SER A 448 15.29 -33.58 -11.17
CA SER A 448 14.15 -34.49 -11.35
C SER A 448 13.49 -34.90 -10.04
N TYR A 449 14.25 -35.01 -8.95
CA TYR A 449 13.72 -35.41 -7.64
C TYR A 449 12.59 -34.47 -7.16
N TYR A 450 12.75 -33.16 -7.35
CA TYR A 450 11.70 -32.21 -6.94
C TYR A 450 10.46 -32.28 -7.83
N PHE A 451 10.63 -32.63 -9.11
CA PHE A 451 9.49 -32.93 -9.98
C PHE A 451 8.76 -34.19 -9.51
N ASP A 452 9.47 -35.26 -9.14
CA ASP A 452 8.85 -36.48 -8.63
C ASP A 452 8.06 -36.20 -7.34
N VAL A 453 8.59 -35.36 -6.46
CA VAL A 453 7.90 -34.92 -5.24
C VAL A 453 6.63 -34.13 -5.58
N SER A 454 6.69 -33.19 -6.53
CA SER A 454 5.49 -32.46 -6.96
C SER A 454 4.45 -33.41 -7.56
N GLN A 455 4.85 -34.41 -8.34
CA GLN A 455 3.92 -35.41 -8.88
C GLN A 455 3.26 -36.27 -7.78
N LYS A 456 4.00 -36.64 -6.73
CA LYS A 456 3.43 -37.34 -5.57
C LYS A 456 2.36 -36.49 -4.87
N ILE A 457 2.64 -35.21 -4.62
CA ILE A 457 1.68 -34.29 -4.01
C ILE A 457 0.46 -34.11 -4.93
N LYS A 458 0.67 -33.97 -6.24
CA LYS A 458 -0.41 -33.88 -7.23
C LYS A 458 -1.34 -35.09 -7.18
N LYS A 459 -0.78 -36.30 -7.12
CA LYS A 459 -1.54 -37.54 -6.99
C LYS A 459 -2.35 -37.57 -5.69
N TRP A 460 -1.78 -37.08 -4.59
CA TRP A 460 -2.50 -36.96 -3.33
C TRP A 460 -3.67 -35.97 -3.43
N ILE A 461 -3.48 -34.81 -4.08
CA ILE A 461 -4.54 -33.82 -4.32
C ILE A 461 -5.67 -34.45 -5.14
N ASP A 462 -5.35 -35.11 -6.25
CA ASP A 462 -6.31 -35.82 -7.10
C ASP A 462 -7.13 -36.86 -6.29
N THR A 463 -6.47 -37.59 -5.40
CA THR A 463 -7.10 -38.67 -4.62
C THR A 463 -7.99 -38.14 -3.48
N TYR A 464 -7.57 -37.09 -2.76
CA TYR A 464 -8.20 -36.70 -1.49
C TYR A 464 -8.86 -35.31 -1.50
N ALA A 465 -8.39 -34.40 -2.35
CA ALA A 465 -8.95 -33.05 -2.42
C ALA A 465 -10.09 -32.95 -3.44
N TYR A 466 -10.06 -33.75 -4.50
CA TYR A 466 -11.02 -33.67 -5.59
C TYR A 466 -12.06 -34.79 -5.56
N THR A 467 -13.28 -34.46 -5.95
CA THR A 467 -14.41 -35.40 -5.99
C THR A 467 -15.41 -35.00 -7.08
N ASP A 468 -16.00 -36.00 -7.72
CA ASP A 468 -17.12 -35.85 -8.67
C ASP A 468 -18.48 -35.77 -7.96
N LYS A 469 -18.51 -36.04 -6.64
CA LYS A 469 -19.70 -36.04 -5.80
C LYS A 469 -19.63 -34.90 -4.78
N GLY A 470 -20.54 -33.94 -4.90
CA GLY A 470 -20.73 -32.88 -3.90
C GLY A 470 -19.87 -31.63 -4.15
N VAL A 471 -18.97 -31.32 -3.21
CA VAL A 471 -18.10 -30.13 -3.28
C VAL A 471 -16.91 -30.44 -4.19
N PRO A 472 -16.65 -29.68 -5.27
CA PRO A 472 -15.64 -30.06 -6.26
C PRO A 472 -14.21 -30.06 -5.70
N VAL A 473 -13.97 -29.31 -4.63
CA VAL A 473 -12.68 -29.25 -3.92
C VAL A 473 -12.93 -29.27 -2.43
N ASN A 474 -12.45 -30.31 -1.75
CA ASN A 474 -12.45 -30.41 -0.30
C ASN A 474 -11.39 -29.48 0.29
N ARG A 475 -11.64 -28.90 1.47
CA ARG A 475 -10.67 -28.07 2.19
C ARG A 475 -9.44 -28.87 2.63
N GLY A 476 -9.60 -30.16 2.85
CA GLY A 476 -8.52 -31.06 3.24
C GLY A 476 -8.95 -32.52 3.23
N LYS A 477 -8.02 -33.42 3.57
CA LYS A 477 -8.30 -34.86 3.64
C LYS A 477 -9.34 -35.15 4.72
N GLY A 478 -10.51 -35.65 4.30
CA GLY A 478 -11.63 -35.90 5.19
C GLY A 478 -12.39 -34.64 5.62
N ASP A 479 -12.17 -33.49 4.97
CA ASP A 479 -12.79 -32.22 5.31
C ASP A 479 -13.43 -31.57 4.07
N ALA A 480 -14.72 -31.82 3.87
CA ALA A 480 -15.52 -31.30 2.76
C ALA A 480 -16.01 -29.86 2.97
N THR A 481 -15.42 -29.12 3.91
CA THR A 481 -15.79 -27.73 4.15
C THR A 481 -15.50 -26.87 2.92
N ILE A 482 -16.42 -25.97 2.61
CA ILE A 482 -16.23 -24.98 1.54
C ILE A 482 -15.27 -23.90 2.03
N ALA A 483 -14.11 -23.78 1.38
CA ALA A 483 -13.12 -22.73 1.57
C ALA A 483 -12.76 -22.13 0.21
N THR A 484 -12.99 -20.83 0.04
CA THR A 484 -12.91 -20.18 -1.28
C THR A 484 -11.52 -20.22 -1.91
N ASP A 485 -10.50 -20.01 -1.09
CA ASP A 485 -9.07 -20.08 -1.45
C ASP A 485 -8.74 -21.37 -2.23
N THR A 486 -9.23 -22.53 -1.80
CA THR A 486 -8.95 -23.82 -2.44
C THR A 486 -9.42 -23.90 -3.90
N TYR A 487 -10.50 -23.18 -4.26
CA TYR A 487 -10.98 -23.12 -5.64
C TYR A 487 -10.07 -22.23 -6.49
N ALA A 488 -9.69 -21.05 -5.98
CA ALA A 488 -8.75 -20.16 -6.68
C ALA A 488 -7.38 -20.83 -6.83
N TRP A 489 -6.87 -21.47 -5.77
CA TRP A 489 -5.57 -22.14 -5.72
C TRP A 489 -5.49 -23.32 -6.66
N SER A 490 -6.60 -24.06 -6.82
CA SER A 490 -6.66 -25.15 -7.79
C SER A 490 -6.35 -24.61 -9.20
N ILE A 491 -6.93 -23.47 -9.58
CA ILE A 491 -6.67 -22.83 -10.87
C ILE A 491 -5.25 -22.25 -10.95
N THR A 492 -4.78 -21.55 -9.92
CA THR A 492 -3.48 -20.85 -9.96
C THR A 492 -2.28 -21.80 -9.83
N ALA A 493 -2.37 -22.88 -9.05
CA ALA A 493 -1.28 -23.82 -8.84
C ALA A 493 -1.16 -24.86 -9.97
N LEU A 494 -2.26 -25.50 -10.36
CA LEU A 494 -2.26 -26.56 -11.39
C LEU A 494 -2.42 -26.00 -12.80
N GLY A 495 -3.29 -24.99 -12.96
CA GLY A 495 -3.67 -24.46 -14.27
C GLY A 495 -4.78 -25.28 -14.95
N PRO A 496 -5.50 -24.70 -15.93
CA PRO A 496 -6.66 -25.35 -16.53
C PRO A 496 -6.33 -26.66 -17.26
N GLN A 497 -5.17 -26.72 -17.93
CA GLN A 497 -4.75 -27.90 -18.68
C GLN A 497 -4.47 -29.10 -17.77
N GLU A 498 -3.84 -28.86 -16.62
CA GLU A 498 -3.52 -29.92 -15.65
C GLU A 498 -4.78 -30.38 -14.91
N LEU A 499 -5.69 -29.46 -14.57
CA LEU A 499 -6.97 -29.83 -13.98
C LEU A 499 -7.76 -30.76 -14.90
N ILE A 500 -7.83 -30.44 -16.20
CA ILE A 500 -8.52 -31.28 -17.19
C ILE A 500 -7.85 -32.67 -17.30
N SER A 501 -6.52 -32.76 -17.21
CA SER A 501 -5.82 -34.06 -17.25
C SER A 501 -6.14 -34.93 -16.02
N LEU A 502 -6.43 -34.30 -14.88
CA LEU A 502 -6.94 -34.93 -13.65
C LEU A 502 -8.47 -35.14 -13.67
N LYS A 503 -9.13 -34.99 -14.82
CA LYS A 503 -10.60 -35.06 -14.98
C LYS A 503 -11.37 -34.05 -14.12
N MET A 504 -10.71 -32.98 -13.69
CA MET A 504 -11.31 -31.88 -12.95
C MET A 504 -11.63 -30.72 -13.88
N ASN A 505 -12.92 -30.37 -13.96
CA ASN A 505 -13.34 -29.27 -14.80
C ASN A 505 -13.10 -27.92 -14.10
N PRO A 506 -12.17 -27.07 -14.58
CA PRO A 506 -11.88 -25.79 -13.95
C PRO A 506 -13.07 -24.82 -13.98
N GLU A 507 -13.97 -24.95 -14.95
CA GLU A 507 -15.18 -24.13 -15.03
C GLU A 507 -16.15 -24.50 -13.89
N VAL A 508 -16.31 -25.80 -13.62
CA VAL A 508 -17.15 -26.28 -12.51
C VAL A 508 -16.61 -25.81 -11.16
N ILE A 509 -15.28 -25.83 -10.98
CA ILE A 509 -14.61 -25.32 -9.77
C ILE A 509 -14.97 -23.84 -9.55
N LEU A 510 -14.77 -22.99 -10.56
CA LEU A 510 -15.04 -21.55 -10.41
C LEU A 510 -16.54 -21.24 -10.32
N ASP A 511 -17.40 -21.91 -11.07
CA ASP A 511 -18.84 -21.69 -10.97
C ASP A 511 -19.40 -22.13 -9.62
N PHE A 512 -18.85 -23.20 -9.04
CA PHE A 512 -19.16 -23.57 -7.67
C PHE A 512 -18.74 -22.49 -6.68
N ALA A 513 -17.53 -21.93 -6.82
CA ALA A 513 -17.07 -20.82 -5.98
C ALA A 513 -17.98 -19.59 -6.12
N VAL A 514 -18.36 -19.20 -7.35
CA VAL A 514 -19.28 -18.08 -7.57
C VAL A 514 -20.68 -18.35 -7.03
N LYS A 515 -21.16 -19.58 -7.06
CA LYS A 515 -22.47 -19.93 -6.53
C LYS A 515 -22.51 -19.91 -5.00
N ASN A 516 -21.47 -20.43 -4.35
CA ASN A 516 -21.49 -20.70 -2.91
C ASN A 516 -20.73 -19.67 -2.05
N CYS A 517 -19.73 -19.02 -2.62
CA CYS A 517 -18.82 -18.13 -1.89
C CYS A 517 -19.03 -16.65 -2.22
N ARG A 518 -19.71 -16.33 -3.34
CA ARG A 518 -20.04 -14.95 -3.70
C ARG A 518 -21.00 -14.34 -2.68
N VAL A 519 -20.67 -13.14 -2.23
CA VAL A 519 -21.49 -12.34 -1.33
C VAL A 519 -21.54 -10.88 -1.80
N THR A 520 -22.68 -10.24 -1.56
CA THR A 520 -22.86 -8.80 -1.72
C THR A 520 -23.20 -8.24 -0.36
N THR A 521 -22.49 -7.20 0.08
CA THR A 521 -22.67 -6.60 1.40
C THR A 521 -22.42 -5.10 1.35
N HIS A 522 -22.79 -4.42 2.44
CA HIS A 522 -22.49 -3.00 2.64
C HIS A 522 -21.05 -2.86 3.10
N PHE A 523 -20.32 -1.94 2.48
CA PHE A 523 -18.99 -1.55 2.92
C PHE A 523 -18.98 -0.05 3.22
N LYS A 524 -18.48 0.30 4.40
CA LYS A 524 -18.42 1.70 4.85
C LYS A 524 -17.16 2.37 4.32
N VAL A 525 -17.33 3.32 3.41
CA VAL A 525 -16.25 4.17 2.89
C VAL A 525 -16.51 5.59 3.40
N LYS A 526 -15.69 6.03 4.38
CA LYS A 526 -15.91 7.30 5.11
C LYS A 526 -17.29 7.32 5.80
N ASP A 527 -18.15 8.26 5.44
CA ASP A 527 -19.50 8.46 5.98
C ASP A 527 -20.60 7.92 5.05
N LYS A 528 -20.21 7.16 4.02
CA LYS A 528 -21.13 6.53 3.07
C LYS A 528 -21.02 5.01 3.14
N GLU A 529 -22.12 4.34 2.86
CA GLU A 529 -22.14 2.91 2.59
C GLU A 529 -22.28 2.69 1.09
N VAL A 530 -21.47 1.77 0.58
CA VAL A 530 -21.52 1.32 -0.82
C VAL A 530 -21.77 -0.18 -0.86
N PHE A 531 -22.57 -0.62 -1.82
CA PHE A 531 -22.71 -2.04 -2.11
C PHE A 531 -21.48 -2.54 -2.84
N VAL A 532 -20.89 -3.59 -2.28
CA VAL A 532 -19.74 -4.28 -2.87
C VAL A 532 -20.06 -5.75 -3.01
N THR A 533 -19.63 -6.35 -4.12
CA THR A 533 -19.71 -7.79 -4.36
C THR A 533 -18.32 -8.40 -4.44
N GLY A 534 -18.11 -9.50 -3.72
CA GLY A 534 -16.84 -10.22 -3.70
C GLY A 534 -17.02 -11.64 -3.18
N PHE A 535 -15.96 -12.20 -2.62
CA PHE A 535 -15.96 -13.57 -2.13
C PHE A 535 -15.70 -13.64 -0.62
N ASP A 536 -16.46 -14.51 0.04
CA ASP A 536 -16.36 -14.79 1.47
C ASP A 536 -15.29 -15.84 1.79
N PHE A 537 -14.89 -15.92 3.05
CA PHE A 537 -14.06 -17.00 3.57
C PHE A 537 -14.80 -18.36 3.55
N ALA A 538 -15.88 -18.46 4.30
CA ALA A 538 -16.64 -19.70 4.49
C ALA A 538 -18.09 -19.37 4.88
N LYS A 539 -18.83 -18.77 3.95
CA LYS A 539 -20.21 -18.30 4.16
C LYS A 539 -21.10 -19.38 4.79
N VAL A 540 -21.02 -20.62 4.32
CA VAL A 540 -21.88 -21.73 4.76
C VAL A 540 -21.66 -22.08 6.23
N ARG A 541 -20.44 -21.94 6.76
CA ARG A 541 -20.16 -22.19 8.18
C ARG A 541 -20.62 -21.06 9.10
N ASN A 542 -20.84 -19.87 8.56
CA ASN A 542 -21.11 -18.67 9.34
C ASN A 542 -22.35 -17.92 8.84
N LEU A 543 -23.42 -18.65 8.50
CA LEU A 543 -24.68 -18.03 8.08
C LEU A 543 -25.16 -16.90 9.02
N PRO A 544 -25.04 -17.00 10.37
CA PRO A 544 -25.49 -15.96 11.28
C PRO A 544 -24.73 -14.62 11.16
N ARG A 545 -23.47 -14.61 10.71
CA ARG A 545 -22.68 -13.37 10.58
C ARG A 545 -22.97 -12.58 9.30
N GLY A 546 -23.78 -13.16 8.40
CA GLY A 546 -23.97 -12.63 7.06
C GLY A 546 -22.73 -12.80 6.17
N GLY A 547 -22.77 -12.17 4.99
CA GLY A 547 -21.67 -12.21 4.03
C GLY A 547 -20.56 -11.22 4.37
N VAL A 548 -19.33 -11.71 4.40
CA VAL A 548 -18.11 -10.92 4.66
C VAL A 548 -17.19 -11.08 3.46
N ILE A 549 -16.84 -10.00 2.78
CA ILE A 549 -15.93 -10.04 1.64
C ILE A 549 -14.50 -10.06 2.15
N SER A 550 -13.71 -11.06 1.74
CA SER A 550 -12.25 -11.07 1.86
C SER A 550 -11.65 -10.35 0.66
N CYS A 551 -10.89 -9.26 0.89
CA CYS A 551 -10.26 -8.53 -0.20
C CYS A 551 -9.18 -9.39 -0.88
N GLU A 552 -8.41 -10.12 -0.08
CA GLU A 552 -7.40 -11.06 -0.58
C GLU A 552 -8.03 -12.13 -1.46
N TRP A 553 -9.03 -12.88 -0.94
CA TRP A 553 -9.59 -14.01 -1.68
C TRP A 553 -10.39 -13.57 -2.90
N THR A 554 -10.96 -12.36 -2.85
CA THR A 554 -11.55 -11.75 -4.04
C THR A 554 -10.48 -11.47 -5.10
N ALA A 555 -9.32 -10.94 -4.73
CA ALA A 555 -8.18 -10.75 -5.65
C ALA A 555 -7.60 -12.07 -6.19
N GLN A 556 -7.57 -13.12 -5.38
CA GLN A 556 -7.21 -14.47 -5.81
C GLN A 556 -8.18 -15.02 -6.87
N MET A 557 -9.49 -14.84 -6.67
CA MET A 557 -10.52 -15.20 -7.64
C MET A 557 -10.41 -14.39 -8.94
N ILE A 558 -10.11 -13.10 -8.85
CA ILE A 558 -9.85 -12.25 -10.03
C ILE A 558 -8.72 -12.84 -10.87
N LEU A 559 -7.59 -13.20 -10.24
CA LEU A 559 -6.47 -13.83 -10.93
C LEU A 559 -6.85 -15.18 -11.56
N ALA A 560 -7.65 -16.00 -10.88
CA ALA A 560 -8.15 -17.27 -11.43
C ALA A 560 -9.02 -17.06 -12.68
N PHE A 561 -9.87 -16.02 -12.70
CA PHE A 561 -10.63 -15.64 -13.89
C PHE A 561 -9.72 -15.14 -15.03
N GLU A 562 -8.68 -14.35 -14.73
CA GLU A 562 -7.70 -13.95 -15.75
C GLU A 562 -6.98 -15.17 -16.35
N ILE A 563 -6.60 -16.15 -15.53
CA ILE A 563 -5.97 -17.40 -16.00
C ILE A 563 -6.89 -18.16 -16.97
N LEU A 564 -8.18 -18.34 -16.64
CA LEU A 564 -9.12 -19.01 -17.55
C LEU A 564 -9.39 -18.21 -18.82
N SER A 565 -9.47 -16.88 -18.72
CA SER A 565 -9.59 -16.02 -19.88
C SER A 565 -8.41 -16.21 -20.85
N ASN A 566 -7.18 -16.22 -20.34
CA ASN A 566 -5.97 -16.50 -21.12
C ASN A 566 -5.97 -17.91 -21.72
N TYR A 567 -6.37 -18.93 -20.95
CA TYR A 567 -6.44 -20.31 -21.44
C TYR A 567 -7.43 -20.49 -22.59
N TYR A 568 -8.57 -19.80 -22.55
CA TYR A 568 -9.59 -19.87 -23.59
C TYR A 568 -9.37 -18.91 -24.76
N GLN A 569 -8.42 -17.97 -24.66
CA GLN A 569 -8.23 -16.89 -25.65
C GLN A 569 -8.18 -17.41 -27.09
N ASP A 570 -7.39 -18.46 -27.34
CA ASP A 570 -7.21 -19.06 -28.67
C ASP A 570 -8.12 -20.28 -28.92
N LYS A 571 -8.82 -20.76 -27.89
CA LYS A 571 -9.64 -21.99 -27.94
C LYS A 571 -11.13 -21.70 -28.11
N ASN A 572 -11.63 -20.69 -27.41
CA ASN A 572 -13.03 -20.28 -27.39
C ASN A 572 -13.12 -18.80 -26.97
N PRO A 573 -13.17 -17.87 -27.94
CA PRO A 573 -13.19 -16.43 -27.67
C PRO A 573 -14.36 -15.98 -26.79
N ASP A 574 -15.53 -16.61 -26.91
CA ASP A 574 -16.70 -16.28 -26.10
C ASP A 574 -16.48 -16.62 -24.62
N LYS A 575 -15.91 -17.80 -24.34
CA LYS A 575 -15.50 -18.18 -22.98
C LYS A 575 -14.38 -17.28 -22.45
N ALA A 576 -13.40 -16.95 -23.29
CA ALA A 576 -12.32 -16.05 -22.93
C ALA A 576 -12.86 -14.69 -22.48
N ASN A 577 -13.82 -14.14 -23.24
CA ASN A 577 -14.49 -12.88 -22.91
C ASN A 577 -15.37 -13.01 -21.66
N TYR A 578 -16.07 -14.12 -21.48
CA TYR A 578 -16.87 -14.38 -20.27
C TYR A 578 -16.04 -14.30 -18.97
N TYR A 579 -14.89 -14.98 -18.93
CA TYR A 579 -14.00 -14.94 -17.77
C TYR A 579 -13.32 -13.58 -17.62
N TRP A 580 -12.99 -12.92 -18.74
CA TRP A 580 -12.45 -11.56 -18.73
C TRP A 580 -13.42 -10.54 -18.12
N GLU A 581 -14.70 -10.60 -18.50
CA GLU A 581 -15.74 -9.72 -17.96
C GLU A 581 -15.93 -9.94 -16.45
N ARG A 582 -15.85 -11.19 -15.98
CA ARG A 582 -15.86 -11.51 -14.54
C ARG A 582 -14.65 -10.94 -13.81
N ALA A 583 -13.45 -11.09 -14.35
CA ALA A 583 -12.23 -10.51 -13.77
C ALA A 583 -12.36 -8.98 -13.63
N ASN A 584 -12.82 -8.30 -14.69
CA ASN A 584 -13.04 -6.84 -14.65
C ASN A 584 -14.13 -6.45 -13.65
N TYR A 585 -15.24 -7.19 -13.60
CA TYR A 585 -16.34 -6.92 -12.68
C TYR A 585 -15.87 -6.98 -11.23
N TYR A 586 -15.28 -8.09 -10.81
CA TYR A 586 -14.83 -8.23 -9.41
C TYR A 586 -13.66 -7.30 -9.09
N PHE A 587 -12.80 -6.97 -10.06
CA PHE A 587 -11.77 -5.96 -9.87
C PHE A 587 -12.38 -4.57 -9.66
N ASP A 588 -13.42 -4.20 -10.42
CA ASP A 588 -14.18 -2.96 -10.21
C ASP A 588 -14.89 -2.92 -8.85
N GLU A 589 -15.43 -4.05 -8.38
CA GLU A 589 -15.99 -4.14 -7.02
C GLU A 589 -14.92 -4.01 -5.93
N LEU A 590 -13.78 -4.69 -6.07
CA LEU A 590 -12.69 -4.65 -5.10
C LEU A 590 -12.09 -3.24 -4.97
N GLN A 591 -12.02 -2.49 -6.08
CA GLN A 591 -11.58 -1.08 -6.08
C GLN A 591 -12.46 -0.18 -5.19
N LYS A 592 -13.74 -0.50 -5.01
CA LYS A 592 -14.63 0.25 -4.09
C LYS A 592 -14.25 0.07 -2.62
N MET A 593 -13.45 -0.95 -2.29
CA MET A 593 -13.00 -1.21 -0.93
C MET A 593 -11.69 -0.49 -0.57
N VAL A 594 -11.12 0.30 -1.48
CA VAL A 594 -9.88 1.04 -1.22
C VAL A 594 -10.10 2.07 -0.11
N ILE A 595 -9.28 2.00 0.93
CA ILE A 595 -9.28 2.94 2.05
C ILE A 595 -7.99 3.74 2.06
N ASN A 596 -8.00 4.88 2.76
CA ASN A 596 -6.76 5.53 3.14
C ASN A 596 -6.15 4.80 4.34
N SER A 597 -4.83 4.59 4.29
CA SER A 597 -4.03 4.13 5.42
C SER A 597 -4.39 4.87 6.72
N PRO A 598 -4.69 4.17 7.83
CA PRO A 598 -5.11 4.79 9.08
C PRO A 598 -3.96 5.40 9.89
N SER A 599 -2.69 5.01 9.67
CA SER A 599 -1.56 5.49 10.49
C SER A 599 -0.71 6.56 9.79
N PRO A 600 0.04 7.36 10.58
CA PRO A 600 1.03 8.30 10.03
C PRO A 600 2.10 7.62 9.15
N LEU A 601 2.54 6.41 9.50
CA LEU A 601 3.59 5.68 8.75
C LEU A 601 3.15 5.30 7.33
N GLY A 602 1.88 4.94 7.16
CA GLY A 602 1.32 4.64 5.84
C GLY A 602 0.89 5.90 5.07
N ARG A 603 1.09 7.11 5.62
CA ARG A 603 0.94 8.41 4.93
C ARG A 603 -0.41 8.62 4.22
N ALA A 604 -1.48 8.07 4.77
CA ALA A 604 -2.80 8.04 4.12
C ALA A 604 -2.80 7.45 2.69
N ASN A 605 -1.73 6.74 2.29
CA ASN A 605 -1.67 6.08 1.00
C ASN A 605 -2.84 5.08 0.85
N PRO A 606 -3.32 4.84 -0.38
CA PRO A 606 -4.36 3.87 -0.63
C PRO A 606 -3.91 2.46 -0.21
N THR A 607 -4.81 1.72 0.42
CA THR A 607 -4.61 0.33 0.84
C THR A 607 -5.96 -0.40 0.83
N LEU A 608 -5.95 -1.72 0.90
CA LEU A 608 -7.16 -2.51 1.09
C LEU A 608 -7.28 -2.99 2.54
N PRO A 609 -8.50 -3.06 3.07
CA PRO A 609 -8.73 -3.75 4.32
C PRO A 609 -8.53 -5.26 4.17
N TYR A 610 -8.44 -5.97 5.29
CA TYR A 610 -8.45 -7.44 5.25
C TYR A 610 -9.80 -7.96 4.73
N ALA A 611 -10.89 -7.41 5.26
CA ALA A 611 -12.25 -7.82 4.92
C ALA A 611 -13.24 -6.64 5.00
N SER A 612 -14.47 -6.85 4.52
CA SER A 612 -15.56 -5.86 4.62
C SER A 612 -16.07 -5.63 6.03
N ALA A 613 -15.75 -6.52 6.99
CA ALA A 613 -16.17 -6.43 8.38
C ALA A 613 -15.00 -6.72 9.33
N SER A 614 -14.96 -5.98 10.45
CA SER A 614 -13.94 -6.08 11.48
C SER A 614 -14.32 -7.09 12.57
N PHE A 615 -13.32 -7.78 13.13
CA PHE A 615 -13.47 -8.75 14.22
C PHE A 615 -14.55 -9.85 14.02
N VAL A 616 -14.73 -10.34 12.80
CA VAL A 616 -15.68 -11.43 12.48
C VAL A 616 -14.97 -12.77 12.28
N ASP A 617 -15.64 -13.87 12.62
CA ASP A 617 -15.11 -15.23 12.45
C ASP A 617 -14.95 -15.56 10.95
N THR A 618 -13.75 -16.00 10.54
CA THR A 618 -13.49 -16.39 9.16
C THR A 618 -14.00 -17.79 8.82
N GLY A 619 -14.37 -18.60 9.82
CA GLY A 619 -14.70 -20.02 9.65
C GLY A 619 -13.47 -20.93 9.52
N HIS A 620 -12.27 -20.36 9.66
CA HIS A 620 -10.98 -21.05 9.50
C HIS A 620 -10.16 -21.08 10.80
N GLY A 621 -10.76 -20.70 11.94
CA GLY A 621 -10.13 -20.77 13.25
C GLY A 621 -9.49 -19.46 13.73
N TRP A 622 -9.68 -18.35 12.99
CA TRP A 622 -9.29 -17.01 13.42
C TRP A 622 -10.38 -15.98 13.07
N ARG A 623 -10.21 -14.75 13.56
CA ARG A 623 -11.11 -13.63 13.27
C ARG A 623 -10.42 -12.59 12.41
N THR A 624 -11.18 -11.82 11.65
CA THR A 624 -10.64 -10.66 10.93
C THR A 624 -10.05 -9.64 11.93
N PRO A 625 -9.05 -8.84 11.52
CA PRO A 625 -8.44 -7.83 12.39
C PRO A 625 -9.47 -6.87 13.02
N LYS A 626 -9.15 -6.34 14.20
CA LYS A 626 -9.97 -5.39 14.96
C LYS A 626 -9.77 -3.97 14.46
N GLY A 627 -10.88 -3.29 14.16
CA GLY A 627 -10.92 -1.88 13.79
C GLY A 627 -11.57 -1.64 12.43
N ASP A 628 -12.20 -0.47 12.28
CA ASP A 628 -13.04 -0.16 11.12
C ASP A 628 -12.24 0.26 9.87
N LYS A 629 -10.94 0.49 10.03
CA LYS A 629 -10.01 0.91 8.97
C LYS A 629 -8.66 0.24 9.21
N VAL A 630 -8.58 -1.08 9.04
CA VAL A 630 -7.31 -1.82 9.16
C VAL A 630 -6.76 -2.13 7.79
N GLY A 631 -5.62 -1.54 7.41
CA GLY A 631 -4.93 -1.88 6.16
C GLY A 631 -4.27 -3.26 6.27
N SER A 632 -4.41 -4.09 5.24
CA SER A 632 -3.86 -5.45 5.17
C SER A 632 -2.80 -5.58 4.07
N LEU A 633 -1.63 -6.10 4.44
CA LEU A 633 -0.54 -6.40 3.52
C LEU A 633 -0.95 -7.47 2.51
N ALA A 634 -1.55 -8.58 2.94
CA ALA A 634 -1.99 -9.66 2.05
C ALA A 634 -3.03 -9.19 1.02
N SER A 635 -4.10 -8.51 1.46
CA SER A 635 -5.12 -7.96 0.54
C SER A 635 -4.53 -7.00 -0.49
N THR A 636 -3.68 -6.08 -0.03
CA THR A 636 -3.07 -5.07 -0.91
C THR A 636 -2.05 -5.70 -1.86
N ALA A 637 -1.27 -6.68 -1.39
CA ALA A 637 -0.32 -7.40 -2.22
C ALA A 637 -1.04 -8.20 -3.33
N TYR A 638 -2.11 -8.94 -3.00
CA TYR A 638 -2.88 -9.68 -3.99
C TYR A 638 -3.62 -8.79 -4.98
N PHE A 639 -4.09 -7.61 -4.56
CA PHE A 639 -4.61 -6.62 -5.49
C PHE A 639 -3.56 -6.19 -6.51
N LEU A 640 -2.32 -5.94 -6.07
CA LEU A 640 -1.23 -5.59 -6.98
C LEU A 640 -0.84 -6.78 -7.88
N ILE A 641 -0.75 -7.99 -7.33
CA ILE A 641 -0.40 -9.21 -8.07
C ILE A 641 -1.44 -9.50 -9.17
N SER A 642 -2.73 -9.46 -8.83
CA SER A 642 -3.83 -9.62 -9.80
C SER A 642 -3.86 -8.49 -10.83
N TYR A 643 -3.72 -7.23 -10.41
CA TYR A 643 -3.63 -6.11 -11.36
C TYR A 643 -2.49 -6.29 -12.37
N LEU A 644 -1.31 -6.73 -11.92
CA LEU A 644 -0.17 -7.02 -12.80
C LEU A 644 -0.40 -8.24 -13.70
N GLY A 645 -1.35 -9.11 -13.35
CA GLY A 645 -1.58 -10.41 -13.98
C GLY A 645 -0.39 -11.34 -13.76
N TYR A 646 0.15 -11.39 -12.54
CA TYR A 646 1.23 -12.30 -12.19
C TYR A 646 0.69 -13.48 -11.40
N ASN A 647 0.99 -14.70 -11.81
CA ASN A 647 0.65 -15.90 -11.06
C ASN A 647 1.85 -16.35 -10.21
N PRO A 648 1.87 -16.11 -8.88
CA PRO A 648 3.01 -16.40 -8.02
C PRO A 648 3.27 -17.90 -7.82
N LEU A 649 2.28 -18.76 -8.06
CA LEU A 649 2.42 -20.21 -7.93
C LEU A 649 3.07 -20.83 -9.18
N SER A 650 2.92 -20.21 -10.35
CA SER A 650 3.68 -20.57 -11.58
C SER A 650 4.94 -19.73 -11.80
N GLY A 651 5.02 -18.57 -11.14
CA GLY A 651 6.08 -17.58 -11.32
C GLY A 651 6.09 -16.92 -12.70
N GLU A 652 4.92 -16.68 -13.28
CA GLU A 652 4.75 -16.21 -14.66
C GLU A 652 3.73 -15.08 -14.79
N PHE A 653 3.94 -14.22 -15.79
CA PHE A 653 2.97 -13.19 -16.18
C PHE A 653 1.97 -13.74 -17.20
N LEU A 654 0.72 -13.36 -17.05
CA LEU A 654 -0.33 -13.63 -18.02
C LEU A 654 -0.13 -12.78 -19.29
N THR A 655 -0.51 -13.34 -20.43
CA THR A 655 -0.45 -12.67 -21.73
C THR A 655 -1.41 -11.48 -21.77
N ASN A 656 -2.65 -11.68 -21.35
CA ASN A 656 -3.62 -10.62 -21.10
C ASN A 656 -3.77 -10.43 -19.59
N SER A 657 -3.70 -9.17 -19.16
CA SER A 657 -3.89 -8.80 -17.76
C SER A 657 -4.63 -7.49 -17.61
N LEU A 658 -5.21 -7.26 -16.43
CA LEU A 658 -5.83 -5.99 -16.05
C LEU A 658 -4.90 -4.81 -16.34
N LYS A 659 -3.63 -4.83 -15.91
CA LYS A 659 -2.64 -3.78 -16.21
C LYS A 659 -2.56 -3.47 -17.70
N LYS A 660 -2.39 -4.49 -18.55
CA LYS A 660 -2.32 -4.29 -20.01
C LYS A 660 -3.60 -3.68 -20.55
N ALA A 661 -4.77 -4.10 -20.06
CA ALA A 661 -6.03 -3.51 -20.47
C ALA A 661 -6.15 -2.04 -20.08
N TYR A 662 -5.73 -1.66 -18.87
CA TYR A 662 -5.67 -0.26 -18.45
C TYR A 662 -4.63 0.54 -19.29
N GLU A 663 -3.47 -0.03 -19.60
CA GLU A 663 -2.46 0.64 -20.45
C GLU A 663 -2.91 0.81 -21.90
N GLN A 664 -3.56 -0.19 -22.49
CA GLN A 664 -4.09 -0.13 -23.86
C GLN A 664 -5.23 0.89 -24.01
N ARG A 665 -6.07 1.05 -22.98
CA ARG A 665 -7.09 2.12 -22.92
C ARG A 665 -6.46 3.51 -23.01
N THR A 666 -5.22 3.66 -22.53
CA THR A 666 -4.48 4.93 -22.64
C THR A 666 -3.76 5.13 -23.97
N ASN A 667 -3.23 4.08 -24.60
CA ASN A 667 -2.42 4.19 -25.84
C ASN A 667 -3.22 4.39 -27.13
N LYS A 668 -4.48 3.93 -27.21
CA LYS A 668 -5.37 4.22 -28.37
C LYS A 668 -5.69 5.72 -28.57
N ALA A 669 -5.24 6.58 -27.67
CA ALA A 669 -5.40 8.03 -27.75
C ALA A 669 -4.29 8.75 -28.55
N TYR A 670 -3.09 8.18 -28.67
CA TYR A 670 -1.97 8.84 -29.35
C TYR A 670 -1.94 8.60 -30.86
N THR A 671 -2.54 7.52 -31.35
CA THR A 671 -2.63 7.20 -32.79
C THR A 671 -3.80 7.85 -33.52
N LYS A 672 -4.62 8.67 -32.84
CA LYS A 672 -5.70 9.47 -33.46
C LYS A 672 -5.49 10.98 -33.37
N ALA A 673 -4.32 11.43 -32.90
CA ALA A 673 -3.97 12.83 -32.75
C ALA A 673 -2.73 13.25 -33.58
N ASN A 674 -2.38 12.47 -34.61
CA ASN A 674 -1.43 12.85 -35.66
C ASN A 674 -2.14 12.84 -37.01
#